data_AF-A0AAF0C7A7-F1
#
_entry.id   AF-A0AAF0C7A7-F1
#
_cell.length_a   1.000
_cell.length_b   1.000
_cell.length_c   1.000
_cell.angle_alpha   90.00
_cell.angle_beta   90.00
_cell.angle_gamma   90.00
#
_symmetry.space_group_name_H-M   'P 1'
#
loop_
_entity.id
_entity.type
_entity.pdbx_description
1 polymer ?
#
loop_
_entity_poly.entity_id
_entity_poly.type
_entity_poly.pdbx_seq_one_letter_code
_entity_poly.pdbx_strand_id
1 'polypeptide(L)'
;MSVSANKPLLRQNDTCYQINDTWIYNSATQVVIREEKETKLRAKTAEVLNLLILNQGNVVTAQCFFDHVWSGKYVGENVLKQSIKELRSCFADESKTLISTITKQGYKLSAKICQYQKDVNSQLPADNKANDKKPENKATEGSSAGESISPISPEAENSHGLLPLPRQTTFPIQAGMKKSLQLGWLLAIGGILSFILLYLKFSQLQTQHQQQQLRLKSLSAEKQFFQDTVFRYYNTPQNNKTLLKSVLDKSRVQISEFSGPGTTKQGMQQALYELYYHGGYYKEARVLIGRIEQDTEQVYGRHSSEYIETKFATIDTLLKLRRRQEAYDVARHTLELTQNYHPDDKLLLAKAHLFAGRGYLHCMEPFCVRRESMNDGEQHTRIALALYREELPDDAIEIADTLYLLNWFLLDGEEKVVLVQDAICIYQEKLGRLHEKTAAAMEELGRILVFFDQQWAWGERYLLDAYKIRSKLYPKNHPKMAETHGKLGEHYLMLGQYTQAMEHLHTAIEVSKLINGEGNDNHLEYLMFLARAHLYNGEAPVAKALVVKAFDIIENHKMTPALLITRALEVTRLRIEQSQGKNTLSRDELLANITSATDSYRASASVLKHEYQTRLLAAYPDTDTYEYLVDFRRLLENLNPKSRYLYRSDLHFLKQRALSLCDRLGSEFCRQLAMEFKLAKVIMPPELTSPAPEEANQQADMLAISAREKPVFRTLTVTGEP
;
A
#
# COMPACT_ATOMS: atom_id res chain seq x y z
N MET A 1 -24.59 -7.89 18.82
CA MET A 1 -23.76 -8.40 17.71
C MET A 1 -22.47 -8.93 18.31
N SER A 2 -22.19 -10.22 18.18
CA SER A 2 -21.04 -10.88 18.82
C SER A 2 -19.73 -10.54 18.11
N VAL A 3 -18.70 -10.17 18.87
CA VAL A 3 -17.38 -9.86 18.32
C VAL A 3 -16.55 -11.13 18.14
N SER A 4 -15.91 -11.22 16.97
CA SER A 4 -15.11 -12.37 16.53
C SER A 4 -13.88 -12.55 17.41
N ALA A 5 -13.76 -13.73 18.02
CA ALA A 5 -12.66 -14.12 18.90
C ALA A 5 -11.41 -14.44 18.07
N ASN A 6 -10.74 -13.43 17.51
CA ASN A 6 -9.71 -13.69 16.50
C ASN A 6 -8.74 -12.53 16.17
N LYS A 7 -8.35 -11.70 17.15
CA LYS A 7 -7.32 -10.65 17.01
C LYS A 7 -6.16 -10.93 17.96
N PRO A 8 -4.89 -10.87 17.54
CA PRO A 8 -3.76 -11.23 18.39
C PRO A 8 -3.64 -10.24 19.54
N LEU A 9 -3.17 -10.68 20.70
CA LEU A 9 -2.74 -9.75 21.74
C LEU A 9 -1.44 -9.07 21.32
N LEU A 10 -1.39 -7.73 21.40
CA LEU A 10 -0.13 -6.97 21.25
C LEU A 10 0.90 -7.53 22.23
N ARG A 11 1.98 -8.11 21.72
CA ARG A 11 3.19 -8.46 22.47
C ARG A 11 4.39 -8.34 21.54
N GLN A 12 5.47 -7.75 22.07
CA GLN A 12 6.85 -7.70 21.55
C GLN A 12 7.30 -6.55 20.64
N ASN A 13 6.45 -5.56 20.28
CA ASN A 13 6.94 -4.28 19.74
C ASN A 13 6.78 -3.17 20.80
N ASP A 14 7.82 -2.34 20.98
CA ASP A 14 7.96 -1.32 22.05
C ASP A 14 7.09 -0.08 21.80
N THR A 15 5.79 -0.33 21.68
CA THR A 15 4.77 0.61 21.24
C THR A 15 4.14 1.30 22.45
N CYS A 16 4.27 2.63 22.48
CA CYS A 16 3.55 3.47 23.43
C CYS A 16 2.24 3.96 22.80
N TYR A 17 1.17 3.92 23.57
CA TYR A 17 -0.16 4.39 23.19
C TYR A 17 -0.55 5.57 24.08
N GLN A 18 -0.83 6.72 23.48
CA GLN A 18 -1.45 7.85 24.15
C GLN A 18 -2.97 7.65 24.13
N ILE A 19 -3.62 7.72 25.29
CA ILE A 19 -5.06 7.49 25.48
C ILE A 19 -5.68 8.80 26.00
N ASN A 20 -6.70 9.32 25.30
CA ASN A 20 -7.38 10.60 25.60
C ASN A 20 -6.43 11.75 25.95
N ASP A 21 -5.28 11.81 25.28
CA ASP A 21 -4.23 12.83 25.45
C ASP A 21 -3.66 12.94 26.90
N THR A 22 -4.01 12.01 27.80
CA THR A 22 -3.79 12.10 29.27
C THR A 22 -3.02 10.92 29.87
N TRP A 23 -3.11 9.72 29.27
CA TRP A 23 -2.36 8.54 29.70
C TRP A 23 -1.41 8.08 28.60
N ILE A 24 -0.18 7.70 28.96
CA ILE A 24 0.77 7.03 28.06
C ILE A 24 0.94 5.59 28.53
N TYR A 25 0.65 4.61 27.69
CA TYR A 25 0.76 3.19 28.01
C TYR A 25 1.78 2.50 27.09
N ASN A 26 2.87 1.98 27.65
CA ASN A 26 3.83 1.16 26.91
C ASN A 26 3.43 -0.32 26.99
N SER A 27 3.20 -0.95 25.83
CA SER A 27 2.71 -2.33 25.74
C SER A 27 3.76 -3.40 26.01
N ALA A 28 5.06 -3.08 25.88
CA ALA A 28 6.18 -3.97 26.15
C ALA A 28 6.57 -3.97 27.64
N THR A 29 6.71 -2.79 28.26
CA THR A 29 7.03 -2.64 29.69
C THR A 29 5.82 -2.84 30.61
N GLN A 30 4.60 -2.76 30.06
CA GLN A 30 3.32 -2.89 30.75
C GLN A 30 3.07 -1.76 31.77
N VAL A 31 3.63 -0.58 31.52
CA VAL A 31 3.52 0.60 32.38
C VAL A 31 2.54 1.61 31.79
N VAL A 32 1.62 2.11 32.61
CA VAL A 32 0.78 3.28 32.35
C VAL A 32 1.37 4.47 33.10
N ILE A 33 1.60 5.57 32.42
CA ILE A 33 2.13 6.83 32.94
C ILE A 33 1.01 7.88 32.88
N ARG A 34 0.83 8.60 34.00
CA ARG A 34 -0.07 9.77 34.10
C ARG A 34 0.57 10.79 35.03
N GLU A 35 0.72 12.04 34.60
CA GLU A 35 1.21 13.15 35.45
C GLU A 35 2.49 12.75 36.22
N GLU A 36 3.49 12.24 35.48
CA GLU A 36 4.77 11.68 35.98
C GLU A 36 4.70 10.44 36.90
N LYS A 37 3.49 9.98 37.26
CA LYS A 37 3.30 8.77 38.06
C LYS A 37 3.21 7.51 37.19
N GLU A 38 4.17 6.62 37.34
CA GLU A 38 4.18 5.31 36.70
C GLU A 38 3.36 4.27 37.49
N THR A 39 2.51 3.52 36.80
CA THR A 39 1.74 2.39 37.36
C THR A 39 1.96 1.16 36.48
N LYS A 40 2.65 0.16 37.04
CA LYS A 40 2.90 -1.11 36.34
C LYS A 40 1.70 -2.05 36.43
N LEU A 41 1.17 -2.45 35.28
CA LEU A 41 0.07 -3.40 35.19
C LEU A 41 0.54 -4.84 35.40
N ARG A 42 -0.38 -5.67 35.91
CA ARG A 42 -0.21 -7.12 35.97
C ARG A 42 -0.24 -7.67 34.53
N ALA A 43 0.63 -8.62 34.17
CA ALA A 43 0.77 -9.09 32.78
C ALA A 43 -0.55 -9.49 32.08
N LYS A 44 -1.48 -10.15 32.79
CA LYS A 44 -2.80 -10.50 32.22
C LYS A 44 -3.77 -9.31 32.14
N THR A 45 -3.65 -8.35 33.05
CA THR A 45 -4.39 -7.08 33.00
C THR A 45 -3.89 -6.18 31.85
N ALA A 46 -2.58 -6.19 31.56
CA ALA A 46 -2.00 -5.56 30.37
C ALA A 46 -2.47 -6.23 29.06
N GLU A 47 -2.54 -7.57 29.01
CA GLU A 47 -3.14 -8.27 27.87
C GLU A 47 -4.62 -7.89 27.65
N VAL A 48 -5.43 -7.80 28.71
CA VAL A 48 -6.83 -7.31 28.62
C VAL A 48 -6.88 -5.90 28.02
N LEU A 49 -5.98 -5.00 28.43
CA LEU A 49 -5.88 -3.64 27.88
C LEU A 49 -5.49 -3.67 26.40
N ASN A 50 -4.51 -4.48 26.01
CA ASN A 50 -4.07 -4.63 24.62
C ASN A 50 -5.23 -5.08 23.71
N LEU A 51 -6.05 -6.03 24.17
CA LEU A 51 -7.23 -6.49 23.41
C LEU A 51 -8.33 -5.41 23.30
N LEU A 52 -8.46 -4.56 24.32
CA LEU A 52 -9.37 -3.40 24.30
C LEU A 52 -8.88 -2.31 23.35
N ILE A 53 -7.57 -1.99 23.35
CA ILE A 53 -6.94 -1.03 22.42
C ILE A 53 -7.15 -1.46 20.97
N LEU A 54 -6.83 -2.72 20.64
CA LEU A 54 -7.04 -3.31 19.31
C LEU A 54 -8.51 -3.35 18.86
N ASN A 55 -9.46 -3.11 19.76
CA ASN A 55 -10.90 -3.09 19.51
C ASN A 55 -11.53 -1.78 20.01
N GLN A 56 -10.78 -0.68 19.98
CA GLN A 56 -11.27 0.67 20.26
C GLN A 56 -12.63 0.92 19.59
N GLY A 57 -13.56 1.53 20.32
CA GLY A 57 -14.93 1.80 19.84
C GLY A 57 -15.85 0.57 19.73
N ASN A 58 -15.34 -0.65 19.83
CA ASN A 58 -16.10 -1.90 19.69
C ASN A 58 -16.26 -2.62 21.05
N VAL A 59 -17.25 -3.51 21.16
CA VAL A 59 -17.49 -4.33 22.37
C VAL A 59 -16.70 -5.63 22.26
N VAL A 60 -15.83 -5.94 23.23
CA VAL A 60 -15.12 -7.23 23.31
C VAL A 60 -15.87 -8.16 24.27
N THR A 61 -16.22 -9.35 23.79
CA THR A 61 -16.99 -10.34 24.57
C THR A 61 -16.16 -11.02 25.65
N ALA A 62 -16.79 -11.48 26.73
CA ALA A 62 -16.11 -12.22 27.79
C ALA A 62 -15.37 -13.46 27.24
N GLN A 63 -16.01 -14.22 26.33
CA GLN A 63 -15.40 -15.36 25.67
C GLN A 63 -14.14 -14.96 24.88
N CYS A 64 -14.18 -13.86 24.12
CA CYS A 64 -13.01 -13.35 23.40
C CYS A 64 -11.84 -13.07 24.36
N PHE A 65 -12.09 -12.47 25.53
CA PHE A 65 -11.03 -12.31 26.55
C PHE A 65 -10.48 -13.66 27.05
N PHE A 66 -11.32 -14.66 27.32
CA PHE A 66 -10.84 -15.98 27.74
C PHE A 66 -10.00 -16.67 26.66
N ASP A 67 -10.47 -16.67 25.42
CA ASP A 67 -9.80 -17.31 24.29
C ASP A 67 -8.41 -16.71 24.00
N HIS A 68 -8.22 -15.41 24.23
CA HIS A 68 -6.99 -14.69 23.90
C HIS A 68 -6.05 -14.55 25.11
N VAL A 69 -6.56 -14.09 26.25
CA VAL A 69 -5.77 -13.77 27.44
C VAL A 69 -5.51 -15.01 28.31
N TRP A 70 -6.39 -16.01 28.28
CA TRP A 70 -6.29 -17.22 29.10
C TRP A 70 -6.37 -18.51 28.28
N SER A 71 -5.87 -18.49 27.04
CA SER A 71 -5.82 -19.65 26.15
C SER A 71 -5.30 -20.92 26.85
N GLY A 72 -6.04 -22.02 26.70
CA GLY A 72 -5.72 -23.30 27.32
C GLY A 72 -5.94 -23.40 28.84
N LYS A 73 -6.55 -22.40 29.50
CA LYS A 73 -6.84 -22.44 30.95
C LYS A 73 -8.27 -22.03 31.26
N TYR A 74 -9.01 -22.88 31.98
CA TYR A 74 -10.36 -22.55 32.44
C TYR A 74 -10.29 -21.52 33.58
N VAL A 75 -10.83 -20.32 33.35
CA VAL A 75 -10.89 -19.23 34.33
C VAL A 75 -12.31 -18.68 34.45
N GLY A 76 -12.75 -18.38 35.67
CA GLY A 76 -14.09 -17.80 35.90
C GLY A 76 -14.15 -16.30 35.59
N GLU A 77 -15.35 -15.80 35.28
CA GLU A 77 -15.61 -14.37 34.99
C GLU A 77 -15.05 -13.38 36.03
N ASN A 78 -14.92 -13.81 37.28
CA ASN A 78 -14.40 -12.98 38.36
C ASN A 78 -12.95 -12.51 38.10
N VAL A 79 -12.15 -13.29 37.36
CA VAL A 79 -10.78 -12.92 36.96
C VAL A 79 -10.80 -11.76 35.96
N LEU A 80 -11.66 -11.85 34.93
CA LEU A 80 -11.84 -10.76 33.95
C LEU A 80 -12.41 -9.50 34.62
N LYS A 81 -13.42 -9.65 35.49
CA LYS A 81 -14.00 -8.53 36.27
C LYS A 81 -12.94 -7.84 37.13
N GLN A 82 -12.01 -8.59 37.72
CA GLN A 82 -10.90 -8.04 38.50
C GLN A 82 -9.90 -7.28 37.62
N SER A 83 -9.48 -7.81 36.46
CA SER A 83 -8.62 -7.05 35.53
C SER A 83 -9.29 -5.79 34.99
N ILE A 84 -10.59 -5.80 34.69
CA ILE A 84 -11.31 -4.58 34.29
C ILE A 84 -11.41 -3.57 35.46
N LYS A 85 -11.57 -4.04 36.71
CA LYS A 85 -11.53 -3.17 37.90
C LYS A 85 -10.16 -2.51 38.06
N GLU A 86 -9.08 -3.28 37.91
CA GLU A 86 -7.70 -2.77 37.95
C GLU A 86 -7.45 -1.70 36.89
N LEU A 87 -7.90 -1.92 35.64
CA LEU A 87 -7.76 -0.92 34.57
C LEU A 87 -8.55 0.36 34.85
N ARG A 88 -9.80 0.25 35.34
CA ARG A 88 -10.58 1.45 35.71
C ARG A 88 -9.93 2.24 36.84
N SER A 89 -9.39 1.56 37.85
CA SER A 89 -8.62 2.24 38.91
C SER A 89 -7.33 2.89 38.37
N CYS A 90 -6.64 2.23 37.43
CA CYS A 90 -5.43 2.78 36.80
C CYS A 90 -5.72 4.05 35.97
N PHE A 91 -6.86 4.09 35.27
CA PHE A 91 -7.31 5.25 34.49
C PHE A 91 -8.16 6.25 35.27
N ALA A 92 -8.39 6.05 36.58
CA ALA A 92 -9.36 6.83 37.37
C ALA A 92 -10.77 6.93 36.73
N ASP A 93 -11.20 5.89 36.01
CA ASP A 93 -12.48 5.78 35.31
C ASP A 93 -13.63 5.42 36.29
N GLU A 94 -13.86 6.29 37.28
CA GLU A 94 -14.91 6.10 38.30
C GLU A 94 -16.32 6.15 37.70
N SER A 95 -16.51 7.00 36.69
CA SER A 95 -17.73 7.13 35.89
C SER A 95 -17.99 5.94 34.95
N LYS A 96 -17.01 5.04 34.75
CA LYS A 96 -17.09 3.88 33.83
C LYS A 96 -17.39 4.28 32.38
N THR A 97 -16.96 5.48 32.00
CA THR A 97 -17.17 6.09 30.69
C THR A 97 -16.04 5.71 29.73
N LEU A 98 -14.81 5.56 30.22
CA LEU A 98 -13.65 5.17 29.42
C LEU A 98 -13.72 3.67 29.06
N ILE A 99 -13.89 2.80 30.06
CA ILE A 99 -14.12 1.37 29.87
C ILE A 99 -15.56 1.10 30.28
N SER A 100 -16.46 1.09 29.30
CA SER A 100 -17.90 0.85 29.51
C SER A 100 -18.22 -0.64 29.61
N THR A 101 -19.18 -1.01 30.46
CA THR A 101 -19.74 -2.38 30.52
C THR A 101 -21.04 -2.45 29.74
N ILE A 102 -21.11 -3.32 28.75
CA ILE A 102 -22.33 -3.58 27.99
C ILE A 102 -22.94 -4.89 28.52
N THR A 103 -24.03 -4.75 29.27
CA THR A 103 -24.71 -5.86 29.97
C THR A 103 -24.96 -7.06 29.07
N LYS A 104 -24.53 -8.25 29.52
CA LYS A 104 -24.58 -9.54 28.79
C LYS A 104 -23.82 -9.59 27.45
N GLN A 105 -23.06 -8.56 27.07
CA GLN A 105 -22.29 -8.55 25.82
C GLN A 105 -20.78 -8.45 26.04
N GLY A 106 -20.30 -7.64 26.99
CA GLY A 106 -18.86 -7.51 27.28
C GLY A 106 -18.44 -6.09 27.67
N TYR A 107 -17.25 -5.69 27.26
CA TYR A 107 -16.64 -4.39 27.61
C TYR A 107 -16.22 -3.62 26.36
N LYS A 108 -16.35 -2.29 26.37
CA LYS A 108 -15.95 -1.40 25.27
C LYS A 108 -15.06 -0.28 25.78
N LEU A 109 -13.91 -0.07 25.12
CA LEU A 109 -13.03 1.07 25.32
C LEU A 109 -13.50 2.24 24.44
N SER A 110 -13.93 3.32 25.08
CA SER A 110 -14.45 4.56 24.49
C SER A 110 -13.43 5.68 24.71
N ALA A 111 -12.27 5.54 24.08
CA ALA A 111 -11.17 6.48 24.14
C ALA A 111 -10.69 6.84 22.73
N LYS A 112 -10.07 8.02 22.56
CA LYS A 112 -9.16 8.33 21.45
C LYS A 112 -7.80 7.71 21.78
N ILE A 113 -7.20 7.02 20.82
CA ILE A 113 -5.90 6.35 20.99
C ILE A 113 -5.00 6.77 19.83
N CYS A 114 -3.78 7.19 20.15
CA CYS A 114 -2.74 7.56 19.18
C CYS A 114 -1.46 6.80 19.53
N GLN A 115 -0.67 6.38 18.54
CA GLN A 115 0.65 5.78 18.79
C GLN A 115 1.67 6.90 19.04
N TYR A 116 2.49 6.73 20.06
CA TYR A 116 3.46 7.73 20.54
C TYR A 116 4.87 7.14 20.44
N GLN A 117 5.79 7.88 19.82
CA GLN A 117 7.23 7.64 19.92
C GLN A 117 7.85 8.79 20.72
N LYS A 118 8.70 8.45 21.69
CA LYS A 118 9.44 9.44 22.47
C LYS A 118 10.80 9.65 21.80
N ASP A 119 11.07 10.85 21.31
CA ASP A 119 12.35 11.18 20.67
C ASP A 119 13.52 10.93 21.63
N VAL A 120 14.32 9.91 21.34
CA VAL A 120 15.56 9.60 22.07
C VAL A 120 16.71 10.41 21.47
N ASN A 121 16.61 11.74 21.54
CA ASN A 121 17.76 12.67 21.52
C ASN A 121 17.34 14.15 21.73
N SER A 122 17.18 14.55 22.98
CA SER A 122 17.37 15.95 23.38
C SER A 122 17.97 16.02 24.79
N GLN A 123 19.29 15.87 24.87
CA GLN A 123 20.00 16.31 26.08
C GLN A 123 19.94 17.84 26.16
N LEU A 124 19.64 18.34 27.36
CA LEU A 124 19.67 19.77 27.69
C LEU A 124 21.07 20.36 27.44
N PRO A 125 21.20 21.51 26.77
CA PRO A 125 22.38 22.34 26.89
C PRO A 125 22.21 23.30 28.07
N ALA A 126 23.00 23.09 29.12
CA ALA A 126 23.32 24.13 30.09
C ALA A 126 24.59 24.88 29.64
N ASP A 127 24.63 26.18 29.93
CA ASP A 127 25.74 27.13 29.83
C ASP A 127 27.11 26.65 29.30
N ASN A 128 27.65 27.34 28.27
CA ASN A 128 28.72 28.30 28.58
C ASN A 128 29.07 29.33 27.48
N LYS A 129 29.56 30.44 28.01
CA LYS A 129 30.03 31.70 27.41
C LYS A 129 31.03 31.60 26.24
N ALA A 130 30.86 32.55 25.33
CA ALA A 130 31.88 33.44 24.74
C ALA A 130 33.13 32.85 24.05
N ASN A 131 33.33 33.28 22.79
CA ASN A 131 34.62 33.87 22.43
C ASN A 131 34.48 34.92 21.31
N ASP A 132 35.13 36.06 21.50
CA ASP A 132 35.31 37.10 20.49
C ASP A 132 36.28 36.64 19.38
N LYS A 133 36.04 37.07 18.13
CA LYS A 133 36.91 38.08 17.48
C LYS A 133 36.43 38.53 16.09
N LYS A 134 36.45 39.85 15.91
CA LYS A 134 36.40 40.62 14.65
C LYS A 134 37.78 40.53 13.92
N PRO A 135 37.91 40.92 12.64
CA PRO A 135 37.94 42.35 12.24
C PRO A 135 37.12 42.66 10.95
N GLU A 136 36.42 43.80 10.87
CA GLU A 136 36.72 44.98 10.00
C GLU A 136 36.50 44.76 8.48
N ASN A 137 35.98 45.69 7.66
CA ASN A 137 35.56 47.10 7.77
C ASN A 137 34.51 47.39 6.63
N LYS A 138 33.84 48.54 6.41
CA LYS A 138 33.95 49.95 6.85
C LYS A 138 32.62 50.72 6.60
N ALA A 139 32.48 51.89 7.23
CA ALA A 139 31.71 53.09 6.80
C ALA A 139 30.17 53.06 6.60
N THR A 140 29.44 53.68 7.55
CA THR A 140 28.29 54.57 7.29
C THR A 140 28.04 55.47 8.52
N GLU A 141 27.93 56.78 8.31
CA GLU A 141 27.51 57.82 9.29
C GLU A 141 26.35 58.60 8.63
N GLY A 142 25.36 59.23 9.29
CA GLY A 142 24.92 59.33 10.69
C GLY A 142 23.46 59.86 10.68
N SER A 143 22.53 59.54 11.61
CA SER A 143 22.41 60.00 13.02
C SER A 143 21.95 61.47 13.13
N SER A 144 20.99 61.94 13.96
CA SER A 144 20.18 61.34 15.07
C SER A 144 18.95 62.22 15.46
N ALA A 145 18.05 61.63 16.29
CA ALA A 145 17.15 62.12 17.38
C ALA A 145 17.00 63.64 17.72
N GLY A 146 15.97 64.17 18.41
CA GLY A 146 14.78 63.68 19.17
C GLY A 146 13.81 64.87 19.48
N GLU A 147 12.94 64.99 20.53
CA GLU A 147 12.41 64.10 21.59
C GLU A 147 11.16 64.73 22.31
N SER A 148 10.41 63.94 23.11
CA SER A 148 9.44 64.25 24.23
C SER A 148 8.51 65.52 24.32
N ILE A 149 7.18 65.30 24.19
CA ILE A 149 6.05 65.51 25.17
C ILE A 149 5.75 66.89 25.88
N SER A 150 4.59 67.51 25.49
CA SER A 150 3.55 68.25 26.31
C SER A 150 3.82 69.59 27.04
N PRO A 151 2.77 70.35 27.51
CA PRO A 151 1.43 70.70 26.95
C PRO A 151 1.04 72.22 27.12
N ILE A 152 -0.26 72.56 26.96
CA ILE A 152 -1.01 73.78 27.43
C ILE A 152 -1.32 74.91 26.39
N SER A 153 -2.56 75.40 26.45
CA SER A 153 -3.17 76.55 25.73
C SER A 153 -3.29 77.78 26.66
N PRO A 154 -3.44 79.05 26.19
CA PRO A 154 -4.76 79.54 25.73
C PRO A 154 -4.77 80.68 24.66
N GLU A 155 -5.99 81.02 24.24
CA GLU A 155 -6.57 82.32 23.81
C GLU A 155 -5.68 83.54 23.48
N ALA A 156 -5.99 84.24 22.37
CA ALA A 156 -6.52 85.63 22.37
C ALA A 156 -6.77 86.18 20.94
N GLU A 157 -7.73 87.10 20.82
CA GLU A 157 -8.08 87.85 19.60
C GLU A 157 -7.11 89.01 19.33
N ASN A 158 -6.95 89.46 18.07
CA ASN A 158 -7.33 90.83 17.67
C ASN A 158 -7.22 91.14 16.15
N SER A 159 -7.79 92.30 15.80
CA SER A 159 -8.26 92.73 14.48
C SER A 159 -7.35 93.71 13.70
N HIS A 160 -7.82 94.07 12.50
CA HIS A 160 -7.32 95.10 11.56
C HIS A 160 -6.07 94.74 10.74
N GLY A 161 -5.94 95.12 9.46
CA GLY A 161 -6.84 95.85 8.57
C GLY A 161 -6.05 96.57 7.45
N LEU A 162 -6.75 96.96 6.37
CA LEU A 162 -6.30 97.79 5.22
C LEU A 162 -5.73 97.07 3.97
N LEU A 163 -6.47 97.24 2.87
CA LEU A 163 -6.01 97.19 1.47
C LEU A 163 -5.37 98.53 1.07
N PRO A 164 -4.50 98.55 0.05
CA PRO A 164 -4.95 99.19 -1.19
C PRO A 164 -4.54 98.47 -2.49
N LEU A 165 -5.37 98.69 -3.53
CA LEU A 165 -5.16 98.39 -4.96
C LEU A 165 -4.56 99.64 -5.67
N PRO A 166 -4.28 99.62 -6.99
CA PRO A 166 -3.80 98.55 -7.89
C PRO A 166 -2.60 98.99 -8.77
N ARG A 167 -2.01 98.07 -9.55
CA ARG A 167 -1.47 98.40 -10.89
C ARG A 167 -1.59 97.20 -11.84
N GLN A 168 -1.88 97.48 -13.11
CA GLN A 168 -2.26 96.49 -14.13
C GLN A 168 -1.04 95.89 -14.84
N THR A 169 -1.06 94.58 -15.09
CA THR A 169 -0.59 93.98 -16.35
C THR A 169 -1.34 92.67 -16.65
N THR A 170 -2.05 92.69 -17.79
CA THR A 170 -2.43 91.58 -18.69
C THR A 170 -2.29 90.11 -18.22
N PHE A 171 -3.41 89.37 -18.33
CA PHE A 171 -3.46 87.90 -18.36
C PHE A 171 -2.47 87.27 -19.37
N PRO A 172 -2.06 86.02 -19.11
CA PRO A 172 -2.45 84.97 -20.06
C PRO A 172 -3.35 83.91 -19.43
N ILE A 173 -4.51 83.69 -20.05
CA ILE A 173 -5.29 82.47 -19.88
C ILE A 173 -4.56 81.38 -20.67
N GLN A 174 -4.08 80.31 -19.99
CA GLN A 174 -4.00 78.90 -20.45
C GLN A 174 -2.93 78.09 -19.69
N ALA A 175 -3.33 77.38 -18.62
CA ALA A 175 -2.57 76.26 -18.06
C ALA A 175 -3.38 75.29 -17.17
N GLY A 176 -4.51 75.74 -16.59
CA GLY A 176 -5.24 74.96 -15.56
C GLY A 176 -6.01 73.73 -16.05
N MET A 177 -6.60 73.76 -17.25
CA MET A 177 -7.57 72.72 -17.67
C MET A 177 -6.96 71.40 -18.16
N LYS A 178 -5.67 71.34 -18.53
CA LYS A 178 -5.09 70.10 -19.09
C LYS A 178 -4.94 68.99 -18.03
N LYS A 179 -4.56 69.32 -16.79
CA LYS A 179 -4.39 68.32 -15.71
C LYS A 179 -5.71 67.74 -15.20
N SER A 180 -6.77 68.56 -15.08
CA SER A 180 -8.09 68.06 -14.67
C SER A 180 -8.75 67.19 -15.76
N LEU A 181 -8.60 67.55 -17.04
CA LEU A 181 -9.06 66.70 -18.13
C LEU A 181 -8.29 65.37 -18.16
N GLN A 182 -6.96 65.41 -18.05
CA GLN A 182 -6.13 64.18 -18.03
C GLN A 182 -6.50 63.24 -16.87
N LEU A 183 -6.76 63.78 -15.67
CA LEU A 183 -7.22 62.96 -14.54
C LEU A 183 -8.62 62.37 -14.78
N GLY A 184 -9.54 63.15 -15.38
CA GLY A 184 -10.86 62.66 -15.80
C GLY A 184 -10.78 61.53 -16.83
N TRP A 185 -9.91 61.66 -17.84
CA TRP A 185 -9.66 60.59 -18.81
C TRP A 185 -9.04 59.35 -18.17
N LEU A 186 -8.09 59.49 -17.23
CA LEU A 186 -7.52 58.35 -16.49
C LEU A 186 -8.56 57.63 -15.62
N LEU A 187 -9.44 58.36 -14.93
CA LEU A 187 -10.55 57.78 -14.17
C LEU A 187 -11.60 57.12 -15.07
N ALA A 188 -11.90 57.71 -16.23
CA ALA A 188 -12.80 57.11 -17.21
C ALA A 188 -12.22 55.82 -17.82
N ILE A 189 -10.93 55.82 -18.19
CA ILE A 189 -10.22 54.62 -18.67
C ILE A 189 -10.17 53.55 -17.57
N GLY A 190 -9.88 53.92 -16.32
CA GLY A 190 -9.89 53.00 -15.18
C GLY A 190 -11.28 52.40 -14.91
N GLY A 191 -12.34 53.22 -15.01
CA GLY A 191 -13.72 52.75 -14.90
C GLY A 191 -14.13 51.81 -16.03
N ILE A 192 -13.76 52.11 -17.27
CA ILE A 192 -13.97 51.23 -18.43
C ILE A 192 -13.20 49.91 -18.25
N LEU A 193 -11.93 49.96 -17.84
CA LEU A 193 -11.11 48.76 -17.63
C LEU A 193 -11.66 47.89 -16.49
N SER A 194 -12.09 48.53 -15.39
CA SER A 194 -12.78 47.86 -14.27
C SER A 194 -14.09 47.21 -14.74
N PHE A 195 -14.91 47.90 -15.52
CA PHE A 195 -16.15 47.36 -16.08
C PHE A 195 -15.90 46.19 -17.05
N ILE A 196 -14.85 46.27 -17.88
CA ILE A 196 -14.42 45.16 -18.75
C ILE A 196 -14.00 43.95 -17.92
N LEU A 197 -13.20 44.14 -16.87
CA LEU A 197 -12.80 43.05 -15.97
C LEU A 197 -14.01 42.44 -15.22
N LEU A 198 -14.95 43.27 -14.77
CA LEU A 198 -16.20 42.83 -14.14
C LEU A 198 -17.10 42.05 -15.12
N TYR A 199 -17.20 42.52 -16.37
CA TYR A 199 -17.94 41.84 -17.44
C TYR A 199 -17.30 40.51 -17.83
N LEU A 200 -15.97 40.47 -17.97
CA LEU A 200 -15.22 39.23 -18.22
C LEU A 200 -15.40 38.24 -17.06
N LYS A 201 -15.34 38.71 -15.81
CA LYS A 201 -15.55 37.85 -14.64
C LYS A 201 -17.00 37.35 -14.53
N PHE A 202 -17.97 38.21 -14.82
CA PHE A 202 -19.39 37.84 -14.88
C PHE A 202 -19.68 36.82 -15.99
N SER A 203 -19.13 37.03 -17.19
CA SER A 203 -19.20 36.08 -18.31
C SER A 203 -18.55 34.74 -17.96
N GLN A 204 -17.39 34.75 -17.29
CA GLN A 204 -16.72 33.55 -16.79
C GLN A 204 -17.59 32.79 -15.77
N LEU A 205 -18.15 33.49 -14.78
CA LEU A 205 -19.05 32.92 -13.77
C LEU A 205 -20.33 32.35 -14.40
N GLN A 206 -20.90 33.04 -15.40
CA GLN A 206 -22.10 32.57 -16.10
C GLN A 206 -21.81 31.33 -16.96
N THR A 207 -20.63 31.25 -17.58
CA THR A 207 -20.14 30.05 -18.28
C THR A 207 -19.93 28.89 -17.31
N GLN A 208 -19.27 29.13 -16.16
CA GLN A 208 -19.09 28.12 -15.11
C GLN A 208 -20.43 27.60 -14.58
N HIS A 209 -21.40 28.49 -14.33
CA HIS A 209 -22.73 28.11 -13.88
C HIS A 209 -23.49 27.27 -14.94
N GLN A 210 -23.37 27.60 -16.23
CA GLN A 210 -23.90 26.77 -17.31
C GLN A 210 -23.22 25.40 -17.36
N GLN A 211 -21.90 25.32 -17.24
CA GLN A 211 -21.15 24.05 -17.18
C GLN A 211 -21.58 23.19 -15.98
N GLN A 212 -21.73 23.77 -14.79
CA GLN A 212 -22.25 23.06 -13.61
C GLN A 212 -23.65 22.49 -13.84
N GLN A 213 -24.57 23.26 -14.47
CA GLN A 213 -25.90 22.74 -14.81
C GLN A 213 -25.86 21.61 -15.83
N LEU A 214 -24.96 21.65 -16.81
CA LEU A 214 -24.75 20.57 -17.79
C LEU A 214 -24.19 19.31 -17.10
N ARG A 215 -23.22 19.48 -16.19
CA ARG A 215 -22.62 18.40 -15.38
C ARG A 215 -23.65 17.72 -14.47
N LEU A 216 -24.49 18.49 -13.78
CA LEU A 216 -25.58 17.95 -12.95
C LEU A 216 -26.60 17.13 -13.76
N LYS A 217 -26.95 17.60 -14.97
CA LYS A 217 -27.83 16.84 -15.89
C LYS A 217 -27.17 15.53 -16.34
N SER A 218 -25.89 15.57 -16.72
CA SER A 218 -25.12 14.36 -17.08
C SER A 218 -25.10 13.34 -15.93
N LEU A 219 -24.71 13.77 -14.73
CA LEU A 219 -24.64 12.92 -13.53
C LEU A 219 -26.01 12.31 -13.16
N SER A 220 -27.10 13.05 -13.36
CA SER A 220 -28.46 12.53 -13.14
C SER A 220 -28.83 11.41 -14.11
N ALA A 221 -28.45 11.56 -15.39
CA ALA A 221 -28.68 10.56 -16.43
C ALA A 221 -27.80 9.32 -16.23
N GLU A 222 -26.54 9.51 -15.85
CA GLU A 222 -25.60 8.46 -15.47
C GLU A 222 -26.17 7.59 -14.34
N LYS A 223 -26.57 8.21 -13.22
CA LYS A 223 -27.17 7.53 -12.06
C LYS A 223 -28.43 6.77 -12.44
N GLN A 224 -29.34 7.39 -13.20
CA GLN A 224 -30.60 6.75 -13.61
C GLN A 224 -30.35 5.54 -14.52
N PHE A 225 -29.47 5.67 -15.51
CA PHE A 225 -29.11 4.59 -16.43
C PHE A 225 -28.41 3.43 -15.69
N PHE A 226 -27.50 3.75 -14.76
CA PHE A 226 -26.83 2.74 -13.94
C PHE A 226 -27.84 1.95 -13.11
N GLN A 227 -28.75 2.64 -12.40
CA GLN A 227 -29.79 2.01 -11.59
C GLN A 227 -30.69 1.08 -12.42
N ASP A 228 -31.18 1.55 -13.57
CA ASP A 228 -32.03 0.75 -14.46
C ASP A 228 -31.30 -0.46 -15.06
N THR A 229 -30.05 -0.27 -15.52
CA THR A 229 -29.26 -1.38 -16.10
C THR A 229 -28.92 -2.45 -15.06
N VAL A 230 -28.56 -2.04 -13.84
CA VAL A 230 -28.32 -2.95 -12.71
C VAL A 230 -29.59 -3.66 -12.29
N PHE A 231 -30.73 -2.97 -12.23
CA PHE A 231 -32.04 -3.57 -11.93
C PHE A 231 -32.44 -4.61 -12.99
N ARG A 232 -32.28 -4.30 -14.29
CA ARG A 232 -32.51 -5.23 -15.39
C ARG A 232 -31.61 -6.48 -15.28
N TYR A 233 -30.36 -6.32 -14.89
CA TYR A 233 -29.43 -7.44 -14.69
C TYR A 233 -29.84 -8.36 -13.53
N TYR A 234 -30.08 -7.81 -12.33
CA TYR A 234 -30.42 -8.61 -11.14
C TYR A 234 -31.76 -9.36 -11.26
N ASN A 235 -32.72 -8.84 -12.03
CA ASN A 235 -34.02 -9.47 -12.22
C ASN A 235 -34.06 -10.56 -13.32
N THR A 236 -32.94 -10.90 -13.95
CA THR A 236 -32.92 -11.91 -15.02
C THR A 236 -32.60 -13.33 -14.49
N PRO A 237 -33.38 -14.38 -14.80
CA PRO A 237 -33.30 -15.68 -14.10
C PRO A 237 -32.02 -16.53 -14.26
N GLN A 238 -31.08 -16.16 -15.13
CA GLN A 238 -29.84 -16.92 -15.37
C GLN A 238 -28.62 -16.01 -15.33
N ASN A 239 -27.97 -15.96 -14.17
CA ASN A 239 -26.87 -15.05 -13.90
C ASN A 239 -25.53 -15.55 -14.46
N ASN A 240 -25.41 -15.58 -15.80
CA ASN A 240 -24.23 -16.07 -16.53
C ASN A 240 -23.54 -14.92 -17.29
N LYS A 241 -22.21 -14.96 -17.46
CA LYS A 241 -21.40 -13.81 -17.95
C LYS A 241 -21.77 -13.36 -19.38
N THR A 242 -22.27 -14.28 -20.19
CA THR A 242 -22.84 -14.00 -21.52
C THR A 242 -24.05 -13.07 -21.46
N LEU A 243 -24.89 -13.19 -20.43
CA LEU A 243 -26.07 -12.34 -20.25
C LEU A 243 -25.67 -10.90 -19.93
N LEU A 244 -24.83 -10.67 -18.92
CA LEU A 244 -24.38 -9.32 -18.55
C LEU A 244 -23.77 -8.61 -19.77
N LYS A 245 -22.84 -9.27 -20.46
CA LYS A 245 -22.26 -8.73 -21.69
C LYS A 245 -23.33 -8.40 -22.74
N SER A 246 -24.30 -9.29 -22.97
CA SER A 246 -25.37 -9.03 -23.94
C SER A 246 -26.27 -7.85 -23.56
N VAL A 247 -26.51 -7.61 -22.26
CA VAL A 247 -27.29 -6.47 -21.76
C VAL A 247 -26.51 -5.17 -21.97
N LEU A 248 -25.22 -5.15 -21.64
CA LEU A 248 -24.34 -4.00 -21.89
C LEU A 248 -24.19 -3.71 -23.39
N ASP A 249 -23.98 -4.74 -24.22
CA ASP A 249 -23.83 -4.63 -25.66
C ASP A 249 -25.11 -4.13 -26.35
N LYS A 250 -26.30 -4.55 -25.89
CA LYS A 250 -27.59 -3.99 -26.34
C LYS A 250 -27.74 -2.53 -25.90
N SER A 251 -27.39 -2.22 -24.65
CA SER A 251 -27.52 -0.86 -24.11
C SER A 251 -26.55 0.11 -24.80
N ARG A 252 -25.38 -0.37 -25.25
CA ARG A 252 -24.44 0.37 -26.12
C ARG A 252 -25.06 0.76 -27.46
N VAL A 253 -25.85 -0.13 -28.07
CA VAL A 253 -26.58 0.17 -29.32
C VAL A 253 -27.66 1.23 -29.04
N GLN A 254 -28.48 1.04 -28.00
CA GLN A 254 -29.50 2.00 -27.58
C GLN A 254 -28.92 3.40 -27.31
N ILE A 255 -27.77 3.50 -26.65
CA ILE A 255 -27.06 4.78 -26.44
C ILE A 255 -26.56 5.37 -27.75
N SER A 256 -26.06 4.55 -28.70
CA SER A 256 -25.63 5.07 -30.00
C SER A 256 -26.78 5.68 -30.80
N GLU A 257 -27.96 5.04 -30.76
CA GLU A 257 -29.20 5.47 -31.42
C GLU A 257 -29.93 6.60 -30.68
N PHE A 258 -29.58 6.87 -29.41
CA PHE A 258 -30.22 7.91 -28.60
C PHE A 258 -30.06 9.31 -29.24
N SER A 259 -31.20 9.92 -29.54
CA SER A 259 -31.35 11.22 -30.22
C SER A 259 -31.68 12.40 -29.28
N GLY A 260 -31.66 12.17 -27.96
CA GLY A 260 -31.89 13.21 -26.95
C GLY A 260 -30.66 14.08 -26.67
N PRO A 261 -30.67 14.86 -25.57
CA PRO A 261 -29.61 15.81 -25.26
C PRO A 261 -28.21 15.17 -25.15
N GLY A 262 -27.20 15.83 -25.72
CA GLY A 262 -25.82 15.32 -25.72
C GLY A 262 -25.25 15.03 -24.32
N THR A 263 -25.58 15.85 -23.32
CA THR A 263 -25.17 15.62 -21.92
C THR A 263 -25.85 14.39 -21.30
N THR A 264 -27.09 14.10 -21.67
CA THR A 264 -27.78 12.86 -21.26
C THR A 264 -27.11 11.64 -21.91
N LYS A 265 -26.72 11.75 -23.19
CA LYS A 265 -25.95 10.72 -23.90
C LYS A 265 -24.59 10.47 -23.25
N GLN A 266 -23.87 11.54 -22.89
CA GLN A 266 -22.57 11.50 -22.19
C GLN A 266 -22.69 10.78 -20.83
N GLY A 267 -23.69 11.13 -20.01
CA GLY A 267 -23.94 10.44 -18.74
C GLY A 267 -24.25 8.95 -18.90
N MET A 268 -25.05 8.58 -19.91
CA MET A 268 -25.31 7.18 -20.24
C MET A 268 -24.05 6.43 -20.73
N GLN A 269 -23.20 7.08 -21.53
CA GLN A 269 -21.91 6.53 -21.95
C GLN A 269 -20.99 6.30 -20.74
N GLN A 270 -20.91 7.25 -19.79
CA GLN A 270 -20.10 7.11 -18.58
C GLN A 270 -20.57 5.94 -17.71
N ALA A 271 -21.88 5.84 -17.43
CA ALA A 271 -22.42 4.71 -16.66
C ALA A 271 -22.17 3.35 -17.34
N LEU A 272 -22.29 3.29 -18.67
CA LEU A 272 -21.97 2.09 -19.44
C LEU A 272 -20.46 1.77 -19.42
N TYR A 273 -19.58 2.78 -19.40
CA TYR A 273 -18.14 2.59 -19.21
C TYR A 273 -17.83 1.95 -17.86
N GLU A 274 -18.38 2.48 -16.76
CA GLU A 274 -18.16 1.94 -15.42
C GLU A 274 -18.68 0.49 -15.32
N LEU A 275 -19.84 0.19 -15.92
CA LEU A 275 -20.39 -1.17 -15.97
C LEU A 275 -19.51 -2.15 -16.76
N TYR A 276 -18.95 -1.73 -17.90
CA TYR A 276 -17.98 -2.57 -18.62
C TYR A 276 -16.67 -2.73 -17.84
N TYR A 277 -16.15 -1.66 -17.23
CA TYR A 277 -14.90 -1.67 -16.46
C TYR A 277 -15.02 -2.60 -15.23
N HIS A 278 -16.03 -2.39 -14.39
CA HIS A 278 -16.26 -3.21 -13.19
C HIS A 278 -16.70 -4.65 -13.52
N GLY A 279 -17.36 -4.88 -14.66
CA GLY A 279 -17.66 -6.22 -15.18
C GLY A 279 -16.45 -6.97 -15.76
N GLY A 280 -15.29 -6.32 -15.83
CA GLY A 280 -14.05 -6.90 -16.37
C GLY A 280 -13.98 -6.98 -17.90
N TYR A 281 -14.80 -6.19 -18.60
CA TYR A 281 -14.86 -6.06 -20.06
C TYR A 281 -13.97 -4.90 -20.53
N TYR A 282 -12.69 -4.96 -20.19
CA TYR A 282 -11.79 -3.81 -20.33
C TYR A 282 -11.53 -3.40 -21.80
N LYS A 283 -11.70 -4.31 -22.77
CA LYS A 283 -11.54 -4.00 -24.20
C LYS A 283 -12.70 -3.13 -24.69
N GLU A 284 -13.91 -3.49 -24.29
CA GLU A 284 -15.15 -2.77 -24.54
C GLU A 284 -15.14 -1.40 -23.82
N ALA A 285 -14.71 -1.37 -22.56
CA ALA A 285 -14.50 -0.14 -21.80
C ALA A 285 -13.49 0.80 -22.50
N ARG A 286 -12.38 0.29 -23.07
CA ARG A 286 -11.37 1.11 -23.76
C ARG A 286 -11.90 1.79 -25.01
N VAL A 287 -12.78 1.11 -25.77
CA VAL A 287 -13.46 1.69 -26.93
C VAL A 287 -14.43 2.78 -26.50
N LEU A 288 -15.15 2.56 -25.39
CA LEU A 288 -16.15 3.51 -24.91
C LEU A 288 -15.52 4.76 -24.30
N ILE A 289 -14.49 4.64 -23.45
CA ILE A 289 -13.80 5.81 -22.89
C ILE A 289 -13.13 6.65 -23.97
N GLY A 290 -12.61 6.02 -25.05
CA GLY A 290 -12.08 6.78 -26.20
C GLY A 290 -13.13 7.62 -26.94
N ARG A 291 -14.39 7.19 -26.96
CA ARG A 291 -15.51 8.01 -27.49
C ARG A 291 -15.89 9.12 -26.51
N ILE A 292 -16.01 8.82 -25.23
CA ILE A 292 -16.30 9.82 -24.18
C ILE A 292 -15.22 10.91 -24.18
N GLU A 293 -13.95 10.54 -24.29
CA GLU A 293 -12.79 11.44 -24.39
C GLU A 293 -12.91 12.36 -25.62
N GLN A 294 -13.23 11.81 -26.80
CA GLN A 294 -13.45 12.59 -28.03
C GLN A 294 -14.67 13.53 -27.95
N ASP A 295 -15.81 13.02 -27.47
CA ASP A 295 -17.04 13.79 -27.29
C ASP A 295 -16.81 14.93 -26.28
N THR A 296 -16.06 14.67 -25.20
CA THR A 296 -15.69 15.67 -24.17
C THR A 296 -14.71 16.70 -24.72
N GLU A 297 -13.74 16.31 -25.55
CA GLU A 297 -12.82 17.25 -26.22
C GLU A 297 -13.56 18.23 -27.13
N GLN A 298 -14.57 17.75 -27.86
CA GLN A 298 -15.38 18.60 -28.76
C GLN A 298 -16.28 19.58 -28.00
N VAL A 299 -16.80 19.21 -26.83
CA VAL A 299 -17.73 20.05 -26.05
C VAL A 299 -17.02 21.03 -25.12
N TYR A 300 -15.96 20.59 -24.43
CA TYR A 300 -15.28 21.36 -23.38
C TYR A 300 -13.86 21.82 -23.76
N GLY A 301 -13.27 21.24 -24.80
CA GLY A 301 -11.90 21.53 -25.25
C GLY A 301 -10.84 20.72 -24.51
N ARG A 302 -9.70 20.48 -25.20
CA ARG A 302 -8.57 19.63 -24.76
C ARG A 302 -7.82 20.08 -23.48
N HIS A 303 -8.17 21.26 -22.95
CA HIS A 303 -7.57 21.84 -21.74
C HIS A 303 -8.58 21.96 -20.59
N SER A 304 -9.81 21.43 -20.74
CA SER A 304 -10.83 21.48 -19.69
C SER A 304 -10.57 20.48 -18.55
N SER A 305 -11.12 20.78 -17.38
CA SER A 305 -11.09 19.86 -16.23
C SER A 305 -11.79 18.53 -16.56
N GLU A 306 -12.88 18.61 -17.32
CA GLU A 306 -13.70 17.51 -17.81
C GLU A 306 -12.90 16.58 -18.74
N TYR A 307 -12.12 17.14 -19.66
CA TYR A 307 -11.24 16.35 -20.53
C TYR A 307 -10.13 15.65 -19.73
N ILE A 308 -9.49 16.37 -18.79
CA ILE A 308 -8.46 15.81 -17.90
C ILE A 308 -9.04 14.66 -17.07
N GLU A 309 -10.25 14.81 -16.53
CA GLU A 309 -10.95 13.76 -15.79
C GLU A 309 -11.14 12.47 -16.62
N THR A 310 -11.48 12.56 -17.91
CA THR A 310 -11.57 11.36 -18.78
C THR A 310 -10.23 10.64 -18.95
N LYS A 311 -9.09 11.34 -18.85
CA LYS A 311 -7.76 10.72 -18.97
C LYS A 311 -7.47 9.76 -17.81
N PHE A 312 -7.96 10.04 -16.60
CA PHE A 312 -7.80 9.13 -15.45
C PHE A 312 -8.47 7.77 -15.70
N ALA A 313 -9.71 7.77 -16.22
CA ALA A 313 -10.40 6.57 -16.67
C ALA A 313 -9.67 5.87 -17.83
N THR A 314 -9.11 6.62 -18.78
CA THR A 314 -8.25 6.05 -19.85
C THR A 314 -7.00 5.36 -19.27
N ILE A 315 -6.26 5.99 -18.34
CA ILE A 315 -5.08 5.41 -17.67
C ILE A 315 -5.46 4.10 -16.98
N ASP A 316 -6.53 4.07 -16.19
CA ASP A 316 -6.97 2.88 -15.47
C ASP A 316 -7.34 1.74 -16.41
N THR A 317 -8.05 2.06 -17.50
CA THR A 317 -8.40 1.07 -18.51
C THR A 317 -7.18 0.52 -19.23
N LEU A 318 -6.18 1.36 -19.55
CA LEU A 318 -4.91 0.94 -20.14
C LEU A 318 -4.11 0.04 -19.17
N LEU A 319 -4.08 0.36 -17.87
CA LEU A 319 -3.43 -0.45 -16.84
C LEU A 319 -4.09 -1.84 -16.68
N LYS A 320 -5.43 -1.91 -16.71
CA LYS A 320 -6.17 -3.19 -16.72
C LYS A 320 -5.91 -4.00 -17.99
N LEU A 321 -5.77 -3.33 -19.14
CA LEU A 321 -5.37 -3.95 -20.41
C LEU A 321 -3.87 -4.27 -20.51
N ARG A 322 -3.07 -4.03 -19.47
CA ARG A 322 -1.60 -4.15 -19.47
C ARG A 322 -0.89 -3.32 -20.55
N ARG A 323 -1.53 -2.29 -21.11
CA ARG A 323 -0.92 -1.30 -22.02
C ARG A 323 -0.13 -0.27 -21.20
N ARG A 324 0.87 -0.78 -20.46
CA ARG A 324 1.61 -0.06 -19.40
C ARG A 324 2.31 1.18 -19.94
N GLN A 325 2.86 1.11 -21.15
CA GLN A 325 3.57 2.22 -21.76
C GLN A 325 2.63 3.39 -22.05
N GLU A 326 1.53 3.13 -22.77
CA GLU A 326 0.53 4.16 -23.05
C GLU A 326 -0.09 4.72 -21.76
N ALA A 327 -0.29 3.88 -20.73
CA ALA A 327 -0.76 4.35 -19.43
C ALA A 327 0.23 5.31 -18.75
N TYR A 328 1.54 5.03 -18.85
CA TYR A 328 2.61 5.89 -18.33
C TYR A 328 2.70 7.22 -19.10
N ASP A 329 2.69 7.16 -20.44
CA ASP A 329 2.75 8.34 -21.30
C ASP A 329 1.53 9.25 -21.09
N VAL A 330 0.31 8.67 -21.06
CA VAL A 330 -0.92 9.42 -20.76
C VAL A 330 -0.89 9.99 -19.35
N ALA A 331 -0.41 9.25 -18.34
CA ALA A 331 -0.35 9.74 -16.97
C ALA A 331 0.58 10.95 -16.82
N ARG A 332 1.77 10.91 -17.43
CA ARG A 332 2.70 12.05 -17.47
C ARG A 332 2.12 13.26 -18.18
N HIS A 333 1.61 13.09 -19.40
CA HIS A 333 1.02 14.19 -20.17
C HIS A 333 -0.23 14.77 -19.47
N THR A 334 -1.00 13.96 -18.75
CA THR A 334 -2.15 14.44 -17.97
C THR A 334 -1.71 15.29 -16.77
N LEU A 335 -0.61 14.93 -16.10
CA LEU A 335 -0.01 15.77 -15.06
C LEU A 335 0.52 17.08 -15.63
N GLU A 336 1.29 17.02 -16.72
CA GLU A 336 1.82 18.20 -17.42
C GLU A 336 0.68 19.14 -17.88
N LEU A 337 -0.42 18.61 -18.42
CA LEU A 337 -1.62 19.39 -18.76
C LEU A 337 -2.25 20.05 -17.52
N THR A 338 -2.39 19.30 -16.41
CA THR A 338 -3.02 19.81 -15.19
C THR A 338 -2.19 20.94 -14.58
N GLN A 339 -0.87 20.78 -14.49
CA GLN A 339 0.06 21.80 -13.99
C GLN A 339 0.06 23.08 -14.84
N ASN A 340 -0.04 22.96 -16.17
CA ASN A 340 0.00 24.11 -17.08
C ASN A 340 -1.32 24.89 -17.17
N TYR A 341 -2.47 24.23 -17.01
CA TYR A 341 -3.79 24.84 -17.26
C TYR A 341 -4.68 24.96 -16.02
N HIS A 342 -4.43 24.18 -14.96
CA HIS A 342 -5.19 24.20 -13.70
C HIS A 342 -4.28 24.15 -12.45
N PRO A 343 -3.24 25.00 -12.34
CA PRO A 343 -2.33 24.97 -11.18
C PRO A 343 -3.03 25.30 -9.85
N ASP A 344 -4.12 26.07 -9.90
CA ASP A 344 -4.90 26.48 -8.72
C ASP A 344 -5.93 25.43 -8.26
N ASP A 345 -6.26 24.43 -9.10
CA ASP A 345 -7.16 23.33 -8.71
C ASP A 345 -6.37 22.23 -8.01
N LYS A 346 -6.17 22.42 -6.70
CA LYS A 346 -5.43 21.47 -5.85
C LYS A 346 -5.99 20.04 -5.88
N LEU A 347 -7.31 19.86 -5.99
CA LEU A 347 -7.93 18.53 -6.00
C LEU A 347 -7.67 17.82 -7.34
N LEU A 348 -7.80 18.53 -8.46
CA LEU A 348 -7.45 18.00 -9.77
C LEU A 348 -5.95 17.70 -9.87
N LEU A 349 -5.10 18.57 -9.30
CA LEU A 349 -3.64 18.40 -9.23
C LEU A 349 -3.23 17.22 -8.34
N ALA A 350 -3.87 17.04 -7.18
CA ALA A 350 -3.67 15.86 -6.31
C ALA A 350 -4.01 14.56 -7.06
N LYS A 351 -5.13 14.56 -7.78
CA LYS A 351 -5.56 13.43 -8.61
C LYS A 351 -4.60 13.18 -9.77
N ALA A 352 -4.11 14.22 -10.43
CA ALA A 352 -3.11 14.09 -11.48
C ALA A 352 -1.79 13.50 -10.96
N HIS A 353 -1.32 13.92 -9.77
CA HIS A 353 -0.16 13.32 -9.12
C HIS A 353 -0.38 11.87 -8.68
N LEU A 354 -1.57 11.53 -8.15
CA LEU A 354 -1.94 10.14 -7.82
C LEU A 354 -1.87 9.24 -9.07
N PHE A 355 -2.46 9.67 -10.18
CA PHE A 355 -2.47 8.91 -11.42
C PHE A 355 -1.11 8.87 -12.12
N ALA A 356 -0.28 9.93 -12.01
CA ALA A 356 1.13 9.89 -12.37
C ALA A 356 1.84 8.77 -11.60
N GLY A 357 1.71 8.74 -10.26
CA GLY A 357 2.23 7.66 -9.42
C GLY A 357 1.82 6.27 -9.91
N ARG A 358 0.56 6.07 -10.29
CA ARG A 358 0.06 4.80 -10.86
C ARG A 358 0.73 4.45 -12.19
N GLY A 359 0.94 5.42 -13.08
CA GLY A 359 1.69 5.24 -14.33
C GLY A 359 3.14 4.83 -14.07
N TYR A 360 3.84 5.59 -13.23
CA TYR A 360 5.20 5.33 -12.78
C TYR A 360 5.34 3.94 -12.12
N LEU A 361 4.41 3.53 -11.25
CA LEU A 361 4.42 2.19 -10.64
C LEU A 361 4.46 1.06 -11.68
N HIS A 362 3.80 1.23 -12.83
CA HIS A 362 3.68 0.19 -13.85
C HIS A 362 4.69 0.31 -15.01
N CYS A 363 5.55 1.32 -15.01
CA CYS A 363 6.54 1.53 -16.07
C CYS A 363 7.61 0.41 -16.15
N MET A 364 8.12 0.20 -17.36
CA MET A 364 9.01 -0.89 -17.77
C MET A 364 10.03 -0.39 -18.80
N GLU A 365 11.23 -0.98 -18.80
CA GLU A 365 12.24 -0.79 -19.84
C GLU A 365 11.73 -1.25 -21.23
N PRO A 366 12.21 -0.66 -22.34
CA PRO A 366 13.25 0.39 -22.42
C PRO A 366 12.72 1.82 -22.18
N PHE A 367 11.43 1.99 -21.92
CA PHE A 367 10.76 3.30 -21.96
C PHE A 367 11.01 4.19 -20.74
N CYS A 368 11.48 3.60 -19.63
CA CYS A 368 11.95 4.33 -18.45
C CYS A 368 13.02 3.51 -17.71
N VAL A 369 13.92 4.19 -17.02
CA VAL A 369 14.82 3.58 -16.04
C VAL A 369 13.98 3.21 -14.81
N ARG A 370 13.95 1.93 -14.43
CA ARG A 370 13.01 1.50 -13.38
C ARG A 370 13.26 2.16 -12.01
N ARG A 371 14.53 2.35 -11.65
CA ARG A 371 14.92 2.96 -10.37
C ARG A 371 14.34 4.38 -10.24
N GLU A 372 14.63 5.23 -11.21
CA GLU A 372 14.14 6.61 -11.29
C GLU A 372 12.61 6.62 -11.25
N SER A 373 11.99 5.76 -12.08
CA SER A 373 10.54 5.59 -12.12
C SER A 373 9.89 5.15 -10.79
N MET A 374 10.62 4.49 -9.88
CA MET A 374 10.10 4.20 -8.53
C MET A 374 10.17 5.43 -7.63
N ASN A 375 11.28 6.18 -7.68
CA ASN A 375 11.47 7.39 -6.88
C ASN A 375 10.48 8.49 -7.30
N ASP A 376 10.33 8.73 -8.60
CA ASP A 376 9.37 9.69 -9.15
C ASP A 376 7.93 9.33 -8.77
N GLY A 377 7.60 8.03 -8.84
CA GLY A 377 6.30 7.51 -8.45
C GLY A 377 6.01 7.67 -6.95
N GLU A 378 7.00 7.46 -6.09
CA GLU A 378 6.89 7.73 -4.65
C GLU A 378 6.67 9.23 -4.41
N GLN A 379 7.50 10.08 -5.01
CA GLN A 379 7.43 11.54 -4.85
C GLN A 379 6.06 12.08 -5.26
N HIS A 380 5.56 11.71 -6.44
CA HIS A 380 4.22 12.11 -6.87
C HIS A 380 3.12 11.59 -5.96
N THR A 381 3.23 10.35 -5.46
CA THR A 381 2.24 9.81 -4.52
C THR A 381 2.26 10.53 -3.17
N ARG A 382 3.43 10.96 -2.68
CA ARG A 382 3.54 11.80 -1.47
C ARG A 382 3.00 13.21 -1.68
N ILE A 383 3.21 13.82 -2.85
CA ILE A 383 2.61 15.13 -3.21
C ILE A 383 1.09 15.03 -3.25
N ALA A 384 0.53 13.98 -3.88
CA ALA A 384 -0.91 13.74 -3.89
C ALA A 384 -1.48 13.60 -2.46
N LEU A 385 -0.79 12.87 -1.57
CA LEU A 385 -1.21 12.68 -0.19
C LEU A 385 -1.23 13.99 0.61
N ALA A 386 -0.24 14.88 0.40
CA ALA A 386 -0.18 16.19 1.02
C ALA A 386 -1.35 17.08 0.55
N LEU A 387 -1.54 17.20 -0.76
CA LEU A 387 -2.62 18.01 -1.34
C LEU A 387 -4.02 17.52 -0.92
N TYR A 388 -4.26 16.21 -0.88
CA TYR A 388 -5.54 15.68 -0.40
C TYR A 388 -5.77 15.93 1.10
N ARG A 389 -4.72 15.90 1.94
CA ARG A 389 -4.83 16.22 3.37
C ARG A 389 -5.03 17.72 3.65
N GLU A 390 -4.64 18.60 2.73
CA GLU A 390 -4.95 20.03 2.84
C GLU A 390 -6.43 20.33 2.54
N GLU A 391 -7.03 19.62 1.59
CA GLU A 391 -8.34 19.97 1.02
C GLU A 391 -9.50 19.04 1.45
N LEU A 392 -9.21 17.83 1.95
CA LEU A 392 -10.20 16.82 2.32
C LEU A 392 -10.06 16.38 3.79
N PRO A 393 -11.15 15.89 4.43
CA PRO A 393 -11.06 15.23 5.74
C PRO A 393 -10.14 14.00 5.70
N ASP A 394 -9.45 13.70 6.81
CA ASP A 394 -8.52 12.55 6.95
C ASP A 394 -9.13 11.19 6.58
N ASP A 395 -10.47 11.07 6.62
CA ASP A 395 -11.22 9.87 6.31
C ASP A 395 -11.71 9.78 4.85
N ALA A 396 -11.22 10.64 3.95
CA ALA A 396 -11.57 10.64 2.53
C ALA A 396 -11.06 9.40 1.77
N ILE A 397 -11.83 8.95 0.77
CA ILE A 397 -11.49 7.76 -0.03
C ILE A 397 -10.24 8.00 -0.88
N GLU A 398 -10.02 9.23 -1.32
CA GLU A 398 -8.86 9.71 -2.06
C GLU A 398 -7.56 9.56 -1.24
N ILE A 399 -7.64 9.82 0.07
CA ILE A 399 -6.52 9.60 1.00
C ILE A 399 -6.24 8.09 1.10
N ALA A 400 -7.26 7.26 1.30
CA ALA A 400 -7.09 5.80 1.35
C ALA A 400 -6.52 5.20 0.05
N ASP A 401 -6.97 5.68 -1.11
CA ASP A 401 -6.43 5.30 -2.43
C ASP A 401 -4.94 5.67 -2.55
N THR A 402 -4.56 6.83 -2.00
CA THR A 402 -3.18 7.32 -2.02
C THR A 402 -2.28 6.57 -1.03
N LEU A 403 -2.75 6.26 0.18
CA LEU A 403 -2.04 5.43 1.16
C LEU A 403 -1.80 4.02 0.61
N TYR A 404 -2.85 3.42 0.02
CA TYR A 404 -2.78 2.10 -0.63
C TYR A 404 -1.75 2.08 -1.78
N LEU A 405 -1.70 3.14 -2.59
CA LEU A 405 -0.69 3.29 -3.65
C LEU A 405 0.72 3.48 -3.08
N LEU A 406 0.88 4.35 -2.08
CA LEU A 406 2.19 4.70 -1.50
C LEU A 406 2.93 3.47 -0.99
N ASN A 407 2.21 2.51 -0.38
CA ASN A 407 2.78 1.23 0.05
C ASN A 407 3.61 0.55 -1.05
N TRP A 408 3.24 0.64 -2.33
CA TRP A 408 3.93 -0.07 -3.42
C TRP A 408 5.35 0.43 -3.69
N PHE A 409 5.67 1.66 -3.30
CA PHE A 409 6.99 2.28 -3.49
C PHE A 409 7.95 2.00 -2.34
N LEU A 410 7.42 1.89 -1.12
CA LEU A 410 8.22 1.74 0.09
C LEU A 410 8.98 0.41 0.14
N LEU A 411 10.05 0.37 0.95
CA LEU A 411 10.82 -0.84 1.24
C LEU A 411 10.66 -1.35 2.67
N ASP A 412 10.23 -0.51 3.61
CA ASP A 412 10.00 -0.92 4.99
C ASP A 412 8.71 -1.75 5.13
N GLY A 413 8.74 -2.78 5.98
CA GLY A 413 7.59 -3.64 6.24
C GLY A 413 6.58 -2.97 7.16
N GLU A 414 7.05 -2.35 8.23
CA GLU A 414 6.18 -1.76 9.26
C GLU A 414 5.42 -0.54 8.73
N GLU A 415 6.08 0.38 8.01
CA GLU A 415 5.43 1.53 7.35
C GLU A 415 4.33 1.07 6.37
N LYS A 416 4.56 0.02 5.57
CA LYS A 416 3.54 -0.55 4.67
C LYS A 416 2.32 -1.07 5.43
N VAL A 417 2.55 -1.80 6.53
CA VAL A 417 1.47 -2.39 7.33
C VAL A 417 0.57 -1.28 7.87
N VAL A 418 1.14 -0.19 8.40
CA VAL A 418 0.38 0.97 8.90
C VAL A 418 -0.45 1.60 7.77
N LEU A 419 0.18 1.98 6.65
CA LEU A 419 -0.51 2.66 5.55
C LEU A 419 -1.68 1.84 4.96
N VAL A 420 -1.51 0.52 4.85
CA VAL A 420 -2.58 -0.35 4.33
C VAL A 420 -3.65 -0.62 5.39
N GLN A 421 -3.32 -0.68 6.68
CA GLN A 421 -4.32 -0.74 7.76
C GLN A 421 -5.19 0.52 7.81
N ASP A 422 -4.59 1.71 7.70
CA ASP A 422 -5.32 2.98 7.65
C ASP A 422 -6.27 3.03 6.43
N ALA A 423 -5.79 2.62 5.26
CA ALA A 423 -6.63 2.51 4.07
C ALA A 423 -7.79 1.51 4.25
N ILE A 424 -7.55 0.35 4.89
CA ILE A 424 -8.62 -0.62 5.22
C ILE A 424 -9.67 0.02 6.15
N CYS A 425 -9.26 0.76 7.18
CA CYS A 425 -10.17 1.44 8.11
C CYS A 425 -11.09 2.42 7.37
N ILE A 426 -10.50 3.31 6.55
CA ILE A 426 -11.25 4.29 5.76
C ILE A 426 -12.22 3.60 4.78
N TYR A 427 -11.77 2.58 4.04
CA TYR A 427 -12.66 1.85 3.13
C TYR A 427 -13.80 1.13 3.88
N GLN A 428 -13.53 0.53 5.05
CA GLN A 428 -14.57 -0.13 5.84
C GLN A 428 -15.62 0.86 6.37
N GLU A 429 -15.22 2.08 6.70
CA GLU A 429 -16.11 3.13 7.19
C GLU A 429 -16.92 3.79 6.06
N LYS A 430 -16.26 4.23 4.99
CA LYS A 430 -16.92 4.98 3.90
C LYS A 430 -17.65 4.11 2.88
N LEU A 431 -17.14 2.91 2.62
CA LEU A 431 -17.65 2.00 1.56
C LEU A 431 -18.25 0.71 2.14
N GLY A 432 -18.04 0.44 3.42
CA GLY A 432 -18.51 -0.76 4.10
C GLY A 432 -17.57 -1.96 3.97
N ARG A 433 -17.79 -2.96 4.83
CA ARG A 433 -16.98 -4.20 4.87
C ARG A 433 -17.14 -5.11 3.66
N LEU A 434 -18.20 -4.96 2.87
CA LEU A 434 -18.46 -5.73 1.66
C LEU A 434 -18.19 -4.87 0.41
N HIS A 435 -16.96 -4.40 0.27
CA HIS A 435 -16.52 -3.58 -0.86
C HIS A 435 -15.22 -4.13 -1.48
N GLU A 436 -15.02 -3.92 -2.79
CA GLU A 436 -13.82 -4.43 -3.49
C GLU A 436 -12.54 -3.82 -2.93
N LYS A 437 -12.48 -2.48 -2.76
CA LYS A 437 -11.30 -1.80 -2.21
C LYS A 437 -10.90 -2.32 -0.83
N THR A 438 -11.88 -2.63 0.03
CA THR A 438 -11.65 -3.29 1.32
C THR A 438 -10.98 -4.65 1.14
N ALA A 439 -11.49 -5.49 0.23
CA ALA A 439 -10.90 -6.80 -0.06
C ALA A 439 -9.51 -6.70 -0.71
N ALA A 440 -9.27 -5.71 -1.59
CA ALA A 440 -7.98 -5.46 -2.21
C ALA A 440 -6.92 -5.00 -1.20
N ALA A 441 -7.28 -4.08 -0.29
CA ALA A 441 -6.38 -3.66 0.77
C ALA A 441 -6.12 -4.77 1.79
N MET A 442 -7.11 -5.59 2.14
CA MET A 442 -6.90 -6.80 2.96
C MET A 442 -6.01 -7.83 2.25
N GLU A 443 -6.16 -8.04 0.95
CA GLU A 443 -5.28 -8.92 0.17
C GLU A 443 -3.83 -8.43 0.20
N GLU A 444 -3.59 -7.14 -0.05
CA GLU A 444 -2.22 -6.59 0.00
C GLU A 444 -1.63 -6.58 1.42
N LEU A 445 -2.42 -6.29 2.47
CA LEU A 445 -1.96 -6.49 3.85
C LEU A 445 -1.56 -7.94 4.11
N GLY A 446 -2.36 -8.90 3.62
CA GLY A 446 -2.05 -10.31 3.74
C GLY A 446 -0.74 -10.70 3.03
N ARG A 447 -0.47 -10.11 1.87
CA ARG A 447 0.79 -10.27 1.15
C ARG A 447 1.96 -9.61 1.88
N ILE A 448 1.80 -8.38 2.39
CA ILE A 448 2.87 -7.68 3.14
C ILE A 448 3.30 -8.51 4.36
N LEU A 449 2.36 -8.95 5.18
CA LEU A 449 2.62 -9.77 6.37
C LEU A 449 3.36 -11.07 6.04
N VAL A 450 3.07 -11.68 4.89
CA VAL A 450 3.71 -12.91 4.41
C VAL A 450 5.10 -12.68 3.84
N PHE A 451 5.30 -11.65 3.01
CA PHE A 451 6.56 -11.40 2.32
C PHE A 451 7.58 -10.61 3.15
N PHE A 452 7.14 -9.65 3.96
CA PHE A 452 8.01 -8.73 4.70
C PHE A 452 8.19 -9.15 6.16
N ASP A 453 7.09 -9.45 6.85
CA ASP A 453 7.10 -9.69 8.30
C ASP A 453 7.18 -11.18 8.68
N GLN A 454 7.05 -12.09 7.70
CA GLN A 454 6.99 -13.54 7.91
C GLN A 454 5.85 -13.99 8.86
N GLN A 455 4.78 -13.20 8.95
CA GLN A 455 3.57 -13.47 9.74
C GLN A 455 2.55 -14.31 8.95
N TRP A 456 2.99 -15.52 8.55
CA TRP A 456 2.28 -16.40 7.61
C TRP A 456 0.79 -16.61 7.91
N ALA A 457 0.46 -16.97 9.16
CA ALA A 457 -0.92 -17.24 9.58
C ALA A 457 -1.83 -15.99 9.55
N TRP A 458 -1.28 -14.79 9.80
CA TRP A 458 -2.01 -13.54 9.65
C TRP A 458 -2.22 -13.21 8.18
N GLY A 459 -1.21 -13.43 7.34
CA GLY A 459 -1.37 -13.23 5.90
C GLY A 459 -2.37 -14.17 5.25
N GLU A 460 -2.33 -15.46 5.58
CA GLU A 460 -3.34 -16.44 5.16
C GLU A 460 -4.75 -15.97 5.53
N ARG A 461 -4.93 -15.55 6.78
CA ARG A 461 -6.21 -15.04 7.28
C ARG A 461 -6.73 -13.86 6.46
N TYR A 462 -5.89 -12.85 6.22
CA TYR A 462 -6.30 -11.67 5.46
C TYR A 462 -6.62 -12.00 4.00
N LEU A 463 -5.86 -12.91 3.36
CA LEU A 463 -6.16 -13.43 2.03
C LEU A 463 -7.49 -14.19 1.99
N LEU A 464 -7.77 -15.04 2.98
CA LEU A 464 -9.04 -15.78 3.10
C LEU A 464 -10.23 -14.87 3.42
N ASP A 465 -10.04 -13.80 4.20
CA ASP A 465 -11.10 -12.82 4.47
C ASP A 465 -11.38 -11.95 3.23
N ALA A 466 -10.36 -11.55 2.47
CA ALA A 466 -10.51 -10.93 1.15
C ALA A 466 -11.25 -11.85 0.16
N TYR A 467 -10.93 -13.14 0.14
CA TYR A 467 -11.64 -14.16 -0.64
C TYR A 467 -13.12 -14.26 -0.24
N LYS A 468 -13.45 -14.28 1.06
CA LYS A 468 -14.85 -14.32 1.55
C LYS A 468 -15.64 -13.08 1.15
N ILE A 469 -15.01 -11.90 1.03
CA ILE A 469 -15.67 -10.70 0.53
C ILE A 469 -15.90 -10.84 -0.98
N ARG A 470 -14.85 -11.14 -1.75
CA ARG A 470 -14.93 -11.26 -3.22
C ARG A 470 -15.87 -12.37 -3.68
N SER A 471 -15.98 -13.49 -2.97
CA SER A 471 -16.92 -14.58 -3.29
C SER A 471 -18.40 -14.21 -3.07
N LYS A 472 -18.69 -13.14 -2.32
CA LYS A 472 -20.04 -12.55 -2.19
C LYS A 472 -20.32 -11.47 -3.23
N LEU A 473 -19.28 -10.74 -3.66
CA LEU A 473 -19.39 -9.67 -4.65
C LEU A 473 -19.41 -10.20 -6.09
N TYR A 474 -18.74 -11.32 -6.34
CA TYR A 474 -18.43 -11.78 -7.70
C TYR A 474 -18.76 -13.27 -7.92
N PRO A 475 -19.28 -13.64 -9.10
CA PRO A 475 -19.34 -15.03 -9.54
C PRO A 475 -17.95 -15.68 -9.58
N LYS A 476 -17.90 -17.02 -9.41
CA LYS A 476 -16.65 -17.80 -9.39
C LYS A 476 -15.74 -17.56 -10.61
N ASN A 477 -16.32 -17.24 -11.77
CA ASN A 477 -15.64 -17.00 -13.04
C ASN A 477 -15.32 -15.51 -13.32
N HIS A 478 -15.26 -14.66 -12.30
CA HIS A 478 -14.90 -13.25 -12.42
C HIS A 478 -13.37 -13.04 -12.37
N PRO A 479 -12.78 -12.02 -13.05
CA PRO A 479 -11.32 -11.82 -13.05
C PRO A 479 -10.72 -11.69 -11.65
N LYS A 480 -11.44 -11.02 -10.74
CA LYS A 480 -11.02 -10.88 -9.33
C LYS A 480 -10.98 -12.20 -8.56
N MET A 481 -11.78 -13.20 -8.95
CA MET A 481 -11.68 -14.53 -8.35
C MET A 481 -10.41 -15.24 -8.83
N ALA A 482 -10.05 -15.15 -10.11
CA ALA A 482 -8.76 -15.65 -10.61
C ALA A 482 -7.57 -14.98 -9.93
N GLU A 483 -7.59 -13.66 -9.77
CA GLU A 483 -6.54 -12.91 -9.03
C GLU A 483 -6.39 -13.44 -7.61
N THR A 484 -7.51 -13.58 -6.87
CA THR A 484 -7.50 -14.07 -5.48
C THR A 484 -7.01 -15.52 -5.37
N HIS A 485 -7.48 -16.41 -6.25
CA HIS A 485 -7.00 -17.79 -6.31
C HIS A 485 -5.50 -17.85 -6.66
N GLY A 486 -5.02 -16.99 -7.56
CA GLY A 486 -3.59 -16.85 -7.86
C GLY A 486 -2.78 -16.43 -6.63
N LYS A 487 -3.29 -15.54 -5.77
CA LYS A 487 -2.62 -15.11 -4.54
C LYS A 487 -2.65 -16.15 -3.41
N LEU A 488 -3.73 -16.90 -3.27
CA LEU A 488 -3.78 -18.06 -2.37
C LEU A 488 -2.85 -19.18 -2.86
N GLY A 489 -2.79 -19.42 -4.17
CA GLY A 489 -1.86 -20.37 -4.80
C GLY A 489 -0.39 -19.99 -4.60
N GLU A 490 -0.05 -18.72 -4.83
CA GLU A 490 1.26 -18.13 -4.52
C GLU A 490 1.60 -18.34 -3.02
N HIS A 491 0.67 -18.01 -2.12
CA HIS A 491 0.84 -18.16 -0.68
C HIS A 491 1.11 -19.60 -0.24
N TYR A 492 0.28 -20.57 -0.65
CA TYR A 492 0.45 -21.97 -0.27
C TYR A 492 1.72 -22.60 -0.86
N LEU A 493 2.16 -22.15 -2.05
CA LEU A 493 3.47 -22.51 -2.60
C LEU A 493 4.61 -22.06 -1.66
N MET A 494 4.51 -20.87 -1.07
CA MET A 494 5.52 -20.39 -0.10
C MET A 494 5.50 -21.17 1.21
N LEU A 495 4.35 -21.70 1.63
CA LEU A 495 4.27 -22.55 2.83
C LEU A 495 4.80 -23.98 2.61
N GLY A 496 5.07 -24.36 1.36
CA GLY A 496 5.39 -25.75 0.99
C GLY A 496 4.15 -26.65 0.90
N GLN A 497 2.95 -26.08 0.90
CA GLN A 497 1.67 -26.80 0.83
C GLN A 497 1.28 -26.99 -0.64
N TYR A 498 2.09 -27.76 -1.39
CA TYR A 498 2.02 -27.82 -2.85
C TYR A 498 0.66 -28.28 -3.39
N THR A 499 0.00 -29.25 -2.75
CA THR A 499 -1.34 -29.72 -3.18
C THR A 499 -2.40 -28.61 -3.12
N GLN A 500 -2.44 -27.82 -2.04
CA GLN A 500 -3.35 -26.68 -1.91
C GLN A 500 -2.97 -25.56 -2.89
N ALA A 501 -1.67 -25.32 -3.09
CA ALA A 501 -1.21 -24.38 -4.09
C ALA A 501 -1.71 -24.75 -5.49
N MET A 502 -1.60 -26.03 -5.87
CA MET A 502 -2.04 -26.56 -7.17
C MET A 502 -3.55 -26.40 -7.36
N GLU A 503 -4.38 -26.74 -6.37
CA GLU A 503 -5.85 -26.57 -6.45
C GLU A 503 -6.25 -25.10 -6.74
N HIS A 504 -5.66 -24.16 -5.99
CA HIS A 504 -5.90 -22.74 -6.19
C HIS A 504 -5.36 -22.25 -7.55
N LEU A 505 -4.17 -22.69 -7.98
CA LEU A 505 -3.57 -22.30 -9.25
C LEU A 505 -4.31 -22.86 -10.46
N HIS A 506 -4.80 -24.11 -10.42
CA HIS A 506 -5.66 -24.66 -11.47
C HIS A 506 -6.92 -23.81 -11.65
N THR A 507 -7.60 -23.48 -10.55
CA THR A 507 -8.79 -22.60 -10.58
C THR A 507 -8.45 -21.23 -11.18
N ALA A 508 -7.31 -20.63 -10.81
CA ALA A 508 -6.86 -19.35 -11.35
C ALA A 508 -6.54 -19.41 -12.86
N ILE A 509 -5.92 -20.49 -13.33
CA ILE A 509 -5.57 -20.75 -14.73
C ILE A 509 -6.83 -20.91 -15.58
N GLU A 510 -7.79 -21.72 -15.14
CA GLU A 510 -9.06 -21.97 -15.83
C GLU A 510 -9.87 -20.68 -15.98
N VAL A 511 -10.07 -19.95 -14.87
CA VAL A 511 -10.84 -18.70 -14.88
C VAL A 511 -10.12 -17.62 -15.69
N SER A 512 -8.79 -17.49 -15.57
CA SER A 512 -8.01 -16.56 -16.39
C SER A 512 -8.14 -16.86 -17.89
N LYS A 513 -8.01 -18.14 -18.28
CA LYS A 513 -8.14 -18.58 -19.69
C LYS A 513 -9.54 -18.32 -20.24
N LEU A 514 -10.59 -18.60 -19.46
CA LEU A 514 -11.99 -18.37 -19.85
C LEU A 514 -12.30 -16.88 -20.10
N ILE A 515 -11.66 -15.98 -19.36
CA ILE A 515 -11.94 -14.53 -19.41
C ILE A 515 -11.10 -13.84 -20.48
N ASN A 516 -9.79 -14.05 -20.46
CA ASN A 516 -8.81 -13.25 -21.20
C ASN A 516 -8.17 -14.01 -22.37
N GLY A 517 -8.45 -15.31 -22.51
CA GLY A 517 -7.63 -16.23 -23.30
C GLY A 517 -6.34 -16.60 -22.56
N GLU A 518 -5.54 -17.49 -23.14
CA GLU A 518 -4.29 -17.96 -22.54
C GLU A 518 -3.11 -16.99 -22.72
N GLY A 519 -3.13 -16.15 -23.76
CA GLY A 519 -2.12 -15.13 -24.05
C GLY A 519 -2.20 -13.90 -23.15
N ASN A 520 -2.04 -14.06 -21.83
CA ASN A 520 -2.03 -12.95 -20.87
C ASN A 520 -1.05 -13.15 -19.69
N ASP A 521 -0.49 -12.05 -19.17
CA ASP A 521 0.51 -12.04 -18.08
C ASP A 521 0.11 -12.93 -16.89
N ASN A 522 -1.13 -12.80 -16.41
CA ASN A 522 -1.60 -13.53 -15.23
C ASN A 522 -1.64 -15.05 -15.50
N HIS A 523 -2.00 -15.48 -16.71
CA HIS A 523 -2.00 -16.90 -17.08
C HIS A 523 -0.58 -17.47 -17.10
N LEU A 524 0.40 -16.72 -17.62
CA LEU A 524 1.82 -17.11 -17.57
C LEU A 524 2.37 -17.17 -16.13
N GLU A 525 2.01 -16.19 -15.30
CA GLU A 525 2.38 -16.15 -13.87
C GLU A 525 1.82 -17.37 -13.11
N TYR A 526 0.55 -17.74 -13.34
CA TYR A 526 -0.04 -18.91 -12.69
C TYR A 526 0.53 -20.24 -13.23
N LEU A 527 0.82 -20.35 -14.52
CA LEU A 527 1.52 -21.52 -15.10
C LEU A 527 2.92 -21.68 -14.50
N MET A 528 3.65 -20.59 -14.29
CA MET A 528 4.95 -20.60 -13.64
C MET A 528 4.85 -21.06 -12.17
N PHE A 529 3.90 -20.54 -11.39
CA PHE A 529 3.70 -21.00 -10.02
C PHE A 529 3.27 -22.47 -9.96
N LEU A 530 2.42 -22.92 -10.88
CA LEU A 530 2.00 -24.32 -10.96
C LEU A 530 3.18 -25.23 -11.31
N ALA A 531 4.02 -24.83 -12.26
CA ALA A 531 5.24 -25.56 -12.60
C ALA A 531 6.21 -25.67 -11.41
N ARG A 532 6.33 -24.62 -10.59
CA ARG A 532 7.12 -24.66 -9.34
C ARG A 532 6.51 -25.60 -8.31
N ALA A 533 5.18 -25.58 -8.14
CA ALA A 533 4.50 -26.50 -7.23
C ALA A 533 4.74 -27.97 -7.63
N HIS A 534 4.57 -28.33 -8.90
CA HIS A 534 4.91 -29.67 -9.40
C HIS A 534 6.39 -30.01 -9.21
N LEU A 535 7.31 -29.09 -9.54
CA LEU A 535 8.75 -29.31 -9.38
C LEU A 535 9.12 -29.63 -7.93
N TYR A 536 8.59 -28.88 -6.97
CA TYR A 536 8.88 -29.09 -5.54
C TYR A 536 8.10 -30.27 -4.93
N ASN A 537 7.04 -30.73 -5.60
CA ASN A 537 6.40 -32.01 -5.33
C ASN A 537 7.16 -33.21 -5.95
N GLY A 538 8.30 -32.97 -6.63
CA GLY A 538 9.12 -34.00 -7.30
C GLY A 538 8.72 -34.31 -8.75
N GLU A 539 7.68 -33.67 -9.28
CA GLU A 539 7.10 -33.93 -10.60
C GLU A 539 7.78 -33.13 -11.73
N ALA A 540 9.11 -33.19 -11.79
CA ALA A 540 9.92 -32.45 -12.76
C ALA A 540 9.47 -32.60 -14.25
N PRO A 541 9.00 -33.77 -14.74
CA PRO A 541 8.46 -33.88 -16.10
C PRO A 541 7.20 -33.03 -16.35
N VAL A 542 6.30 -32.94 -15.37
CA VAL A 542 5.06 -32.13 -15.46
C VAL A 542 5.40 -30.65 -15.39
N ALA A 543 6.28 -30.26 -14.47
CA ALA A 543 6.83 -28.91 -14.40
C ALA A 543 7.46 -28.47 -15.73
N LYS A 544 8.20 -29.37 -16.40
CA LYS A 544 8.80 -29.11 -17.72
C LYS A 544 7.75 -28.82 -18.78
N ALA A 545 6.70 -29.64 -18.87
CA ALA A 545 5.62 -29.45 -19.84
C ALA A 545 4.90 -28.11 -19.64
N LEU A 546 4.67 -27.70 -18.39
CA LEU A 546 4.06 -26.41 -18.05
C LEU A 546 4.94 -25.20 -18.44
N VAL A 547 6.26 -25.29 -18.21
CA VAL A 547 7.20 -24.22 -18.60
C VAL A 547 7.34 -24.12 -20.12
N VAL A 548 7.44 -25.25 -20.84
CA VAL A 548 7.44 -25.27 -22.31
C VAL A 548 6.16 -24.62 -22.84
N LYS A 549 4.99 -25.04 -22.36
CA LYS A 549 3.70 -24.43 -22.73
C LYS A 549 3.65 -22.92 -22.47
N ALA A 550 4.26 -22.43 -21.39
CA ALA A 550 4.33 -20.99 -21.13
C ALA A 550 5.17 -20.25 -22.18
N PHE A 551 6.31 -20.80 -22.62
CA PHE A 551 7.09 -20.25 -23.72
C PHE A 551 6.35 -20.35 -25.07
N ASP A 552 5.69 -21.47 -25.35
CA ASP A 552 4.86 -21.65 -26.56
C ASP A 552 3.75 -20.58 -26.62
N ILE A 553 3.11 -20.24 -25.49
CA ILE A 553 2.10 -19.18 -25.43
C ILE A 553 2.72 -17.81 -25.73
N ILE A 554 3.91 -17.52 -25.19
CA ILE A 554 4.63 -16.25 -25.45
C ILE A 554 4.92 -16.10 -26.95
N GLU A 555 5.42 -17.15 -27.60
CA GLU A 555 5.75 -17.15 -29.03
C GLU A 555 4.49 -17.05 -29.90
N ASN A 556 3.53 -17.96 -29.72
CA ASN A 556 2.32 -18.05 -30.55
C ASN A 556 1.44 -16.79 -30.47
N HIS A 557 1.34 -16.18 -29.28
CA HIS A 557 0.57 -14.94 -29.07
C HIS A 557 1.42 -13.67 -29.22
N LYS A 558 2.70 -13.79 -29.63
CA LYS A 558 3.68 -12.70 -29.79
C LYS A 558 3.72 -11.74 -28.60
N MET A 559 3.68 -12.32 -27.40
CA MET A 559 3.60 -11.55 -26.17
C MET A 559 4.93 -10.87 -25.85
N THR A 560 4.84 -9.72 -25.18
CA THR A 560 5.94 -9.08 -24.45
C THR A 560 5.60 -9.08 -22.96
N PRO A 561 5.66 -10.23 -22.25
CA PRO A 561 5.33 -10.30 -20.84
C PRO A 561 6.26 -9.37 -20.04
N ALA A 562 5.81 -8.98 -18.84
CA ALA A 562 6.70 -8.27 -17.93
C ALA A 562 8.01 -9.05 -17.74
N LEU A 563 9.16 -8.38 -17.90
CA LEU A 563 10.51 -8.98 -17.80
C LEU A 563 10.66 -9.93 -16.60
N LEU A 564 10.05 -9.58 -15.47
CA LEU A 564 9.97 -10.39 -14.26
C LEU A 564 9.39 -11.80 -14.49
N ILE A 565 8.28 -11.93 -15.22
CA ILE A 565 7.62 -13.20 -15.53
C ILE A 565 8.53 -14.04 -16.44
N THR A 566 9.08 -13.44 -17.51
CA THR A 566 9.99 -14.13 -18.44
C THR A 566 11.23 -14.66 -17.72
N ARG A 567 11.88 -13.83 -16.88
CA ARG A 567 13.03 -14.27 -16.06
C ARG A 567 12.65 -15.34 -15.04
N ALA A 568 11.46 -15.26 -14.44
CA ALA A 568 11.02 -16.24 -13.45
C ALA A 568 10.60 -17.59 -14.09
N LEU A 569 10.13 -17.58 -15.34
CA LEU A 569 9.97 -18.76 -16.20
C LEU A 569 11.32 -19.37 -16.60
N GLU A 570 12.29 -18.55 -17.05
CA GLU A 570 13.67 -19.00 -17.32
C GLU A 570 14.27 -19.70 -16.09
N VAL A 571 14.21 -19.07 -14.92
CA VAL A 571 14.67 -19.65 -13.64
C VAL A 571 13.99 -20.98 -13.34
N THR A 572 12.67 -21.09 -13.59
CA THR A 572 11.95 -22.35 -13.37
C THR A 572 12.43 -23.44 -14.35
N ARG A 573 12.68 -23.09 -15.62
CA ARG A 573 13.32 -23.99 -16.62
C ARG A 573 14.69 -24.47 -16.14
N LEU A 574 15.53 -23.55 -15.66
CA LEU A 574 16.88 -23.83 -15.18
C LEU A 574 16.89 -24.78 -13.96
N ARG A 575 15.92 -24.64 -13.04
CA ARG A 575 15.71 -25.57 -11.91
C ARG A 575 15.29 -26.97 -12.39
N ILE A 576 14.40 -27.04 -13.38
CA ILE A 576 13.94 -28.30 -13.97
C ILE A 576 15.10 -29.05 -14.65
N GLU A 577 15.92 -28.37 -15.45
CA GLU A 577 17.12 -28.96 -16.07
C GLU A 577 18.09 -29.52 -15.03
N GLN A 578 18.32 -28.78 -13.93
CA GLN A 578 19.15 -29.22 -12.82
C GLN A 578 18.58 -30.46 -12.12
N SER A 579 17.27 -30.51 -11.87
CA SER A 579 16.61 -31.71 -11.31
C SER A 579 16.74 -32.96 -12.20
N GLN A 580 17.01 -32.76 -13.50
CA GLN A 580 17.24 -33.83 -14.50
C GLN A 580 18.74 -34.14 -14.70
N GLY A 581 19.63 -33.61 -13.85
CA GLY A 581 21.08 -33.84 -13.93
C GLY A 581 21.78 -33.15 -15.12
N LYS A 582 21.10 -32.25 -15.83
CA LYS A 582 21.66 -31.55 -16.99
C LYS A 582 22.35 -30.25 -16.56
N ASN A 583 23.64 -30.32 -16.27
CA ASN A 583 24.45 -29.15 -15.97
C ASN A 583 25.02 -28.56 -17.27
N THR A 584 24.33 -27.57 -17.83
CA THR A 584 24.54 -27.07 -19.21
C THR A 584 25.44 -25.84 -19.34
N LEU A 585 25.92 -25.25 -18.24
CA LEU A 585 26.72 -24.03 -18.23
C LEU A 585 27.90 -24.15 -17.24
N SER A 586 29.07 -23.65 -17.63
CA SER A 586 30.28 -23.61 -16.80
C SER A 586 30.26 -22.45 -15.80
N ARG A 587 31.06 -22.53 -14.71
CA ARG A 587 31.16 -21.51 -13.63
C ARG A 587 31.43 -20.09 -14.14
N ASP A 588 32.16 -19.92 -15.23
CA ASP A 588 32.61 -18.61 -15.71
C ASP A 588 31.60 -17.93 -16.65
N GLU A 589 31.00 -18.69 -17.59
CA GLU A 589 29.83 -18.23 -18.38
C GLU A 589 28.70 -17.81 -17.45
N LEU A 590 28.54 -18.59 -16.39
CA LEU A 590 27.66 -18.32 -15.29
C LEU A 590 28.03 -16.94 -14.65
N LEU A 591 29.25 -16.73 -14.16
CA LEU A 591 29.63 -15.49 -13.44
C LEU A 591 29.49 -14.23 -14.30
N ALA A 592 29.80 -14.34 -15.59
CA ALA A 592 29.59 -13.28 -16.57
C ALA A 592 28.12 -12.85 -16.67
N ASN A 593 27.18 -13.80 -16.65
CA ASN A 593 25.74 -13.54 -16.75
C ASN A 593 25.14 -12.86 -15.50
N ILE A 594 25.71 -13.02 -14.30
CA ILE A 594 25.30 -12.18 -13.15
C ILE A 594 25.81 -10.76 -13.33
N THR A 595 27.07 -10.63 -13.74
CA THR A 595 27.80 -9.36 -13.74
C THR A 595 27.22 -8.40 -14.79
N SER A 596 26.70 -8.93 -15.89
CA SER A 596 25.93 -8.17 -16.89
C SER A 596 24.48 -7.84 -16.48
N ALA A 597 23.92 -8.51 -15.47
CA ALA A 597 22.54 -8.29 -14.98
C ALA A 597 22.45 -7.22 -13.87
N THR A 598 23.44 -6.33 -13.76
CA THR A 598 23.70 -5.50 -12.57
C THR A 598 22.82 -4.26 -12.40
N ASP A 599 21.70 -4.13 -13.13
CA ASP A 599 20.79 -2.98 -13.00
C ASP A 599 19.76 -3.10 -11.85
N SER A 600 20.32 -3.15 -10.64
CA SER A 600 20.17 -2.08 -9.64
C SER A 600 18.80 -1.73 -9.01
N TYR A 601 17.64 -2.18 -9.54
CA TYR A 601 16.37 -2.20 -8.80
C TYR A 601 15.29 -3.16 -9.36
N ARG A 602 15.46 -4.48 -9.16
CA ARG A 602 14.35 -5.48 -9.09
C ARG A 602 14.89 -6.88 -8.82
N ALA A 603 14.19 -7.59 -7.93
CA ALA A 603 13.67 -8.95 -8.16
C ALA A 603 14.51 -9.93 -9.01
N SER A 604 14.53 -9.73 -10.32
CA SER A 604 15.15 -10.58 -11.33
C SER A 604 16.65 -10.75 -11.14
N ALA A 605 17.39 -9.69 -10.78
CA ALA A 605 18.82 -9.81 -10.53
C ALA A 605 19.10 -10.63 -9.26
N SER A 606 18.31 -10.46 -8.20
CA SER A 606 18.39 -11.29 -6.99
C SER A 606 17.95 -12.74 -7.22
N VAL A 607 16.92 -12.99 -8.02
CA VAL A 607 16.48 -14.36 -8.37
C VAL A 607 17.52 -15.06 -9.23
N LEU A 608 18.03 -14.39 -10.27
CA LEU A 608 19.09 -14.94 -11.10
C LEU A 608 20.34 -15.17 -10.26
N LYS A 609 20.83 -14.18 -9.49
CA LYS A 609 21.99 -14.32 -8.59
C LYS A 609 21.81 -15.38 -7.49
N HIS A 610 20.59 -15.62 -7.01
CA HIS A 610 20.30 -16.66 -6.03
C HIS A 610 20.27 -18.06 -6.66
N GLU A 611 19.54 -18.22 -7.77
CA GLU A 611 19.50 -19.47 -8.53
C GLU A 611 20.90 -19.84 -9.05
N TYR A 612 21.62 -18.82 -9.47
CA TYR A 612 23.02 -18.86 -9.78
C TYR A 612 23.86 -19.39 -8.63
N GLN A 613 23.77 -18.78 -7.45
CA GLN A 613 24.56 -19.20 -6.29
C GLN A 613 24.22 -20.65 -5.94
N THR A 614 22.95 -21.04 -6.07
CA THR A 614 22.49 -22.44 -5.95
C THR A 614 23.14 -23.38 -7.00
N ARG A 615 23.42 -22.90 -8.21
CA ARG A 615 24.18 -23.60 -9.27
C ARG A 615 25.70 -23.56 -9.07
N LEU A 616 26.25 -22.50 -8.50
CA LEU A 616 27.66 -22.41 -8.12
C LEU A 616 27.98 -23.45 -7.05
N LEU A 617 27.14 -23.50 -6.00
CA LEU A 617 27.04 -24.56 -4.98
C LEU A 617 26.76 -25.96 -5.59
N ALA A 618 26.52 -26.06 -6.90
CA ALA A 618 26.39 -27.31 -7.65
C ALA A 618 27.55 -27.65 -8.57
N ALA A 619 28.39 -26.67 -8.93
CA ALA A 619 29.57 -26.83 -9.78
C ALA A 619 30.87 -26.99 -8.97
N TYR A 620 30.84 -26.76 -7.65
CA TYR A 620 31.99 -27.02 -6.78
C TYR A 620 32.43 -28.49 -6.85
N PRO A 621 33.72 -28.77 -7.09
CA PRO A 621 34.31 -30.08 -6.81
C PRO A 621 34.14 -30.41 -5.33
N ASP A 622 33.96 -31.69 -5.01
CA ASP A 622 33.80 -32.20 -3.63
C ASP A 622 35.03 -31.89 -2.71
N THR A 623 36.11 -31.29 -3.24
CA THR A 623 37.32 -30.89 -2.51
C THR A 623 37.31 -29.45 -2.00
N ASP A 624 36.42 -28.57 -2.46
CA ASP A 624 36.48 -27.12 -2.23
C ASP A 624 35.37 -26.62 -1.29
N THR A 625 35.42 -27.13 -0.06
CA THR A 625 34.40 -26.91 0.98
C THR A 625 34.35 -25.48 1.53
N TYR A 626 35.47 -24.76 1.50
CA TYR A 626 35.56 -23.41 2.06
C TYR A 626 34.83 -22.38 1.19
N GLU A 627 35.09 -22.37 -0.12
CA GLU A 627 34.36 -21.47 -1.02
C GLU A 627 32.85 -21.77 -1.02
N TYR A 628 32.47 -23.05 -0.99
CA TYR A 628 31.06 -23.46 -0.84
C TYR A 628 30.42 -22.80 0.38
N LEU A 629 31.03 -22.87 1.56
CA LEU A 629 30.48 -22.31 2.79
C LEU A 629 30.41 -20.77 2.75
N VAL A 630 31.38 -20.11 2.11
CA VAL A 630 31.38 -18.65 1.92
C VAL A 630 30.23 -18.19 1.03
N ASP A 631 30.02 -18.82 -0.14
CA ASP A 631 28.92 -18.45 -1.02
C ASP A 631 27.55 -18.94 -0.52
N PHE A 632 27.51 -20.03 0.25
CA PHE A 632 26.31 -20.46 0.98
C PHE A 632 25.92 -19.45 2.07
N ARG A 633 26.87 -18.98 2.89
CA ARG A 633 26.65 -17.89 3.86
C ARG A 633 26.17 -16.63 3.15
N ARG A 634 26.84 -16.20 2.08
CA ARG A 634 26.42 -15.04 1.28
C ARG A 634 25.00 -15.21 0.74
N LEU A 635 24.60 -16.41 0.33
CA LEU A 635 23.24 -16.71 -0.12
C LEU A 635 22.22 -16.65 1.04
N LEU A 636 22.58 -17.13 2.24
CA LEU A 636 21.79 -17.00 3.47
C LEU A 636 21.66 -15.55 3.97
N GLU A 637 22.70 -14.73 3.82
CA GLU A 637 22.67 -13.29 4.17
C GLU A 637 21.80 -12.48 3.20
N ASN A 638 21.75 -12.88 1.92
CA ASN A 638 20.86 -12.29 0.91
C ASN A 638 19.41 -12.84 0.99
N LEU A 639 19.16 -13.83 1.86
CA LEU A 639 17.85 -14.43 2.18
C LEU A 639 17.03 -13.53 3.15
N ASN A 640 17.01 -12.24 2.85
CA ASN A 640 16.27 -11.21 3.56
C ASN A 640 14.81 -11.13 3.03
N PRO A 641 13.78 -10.80 3.84
CA PRO A 641 12.41 -10.52 3.35
C PRO A 641 12.33 -9.48 2.20
N LYS A 642 13.32 -8.59 2.07
CA LYS A 642 13.47 -7.68 0.90
C LYS A 642 13.66 -8.44 -0.43
N SER A 643 14.16 -9.67 -0.39
CA SER A 643 14.24 -10.60 -1.53
C SER A 643 12.90 -11.34 -1.73
N ARG A 644 11.87 -10.57 -2.14
CA ARG A 644 10.44 -10.96 -2.35
C ARG A 644 10.19 -12.25 -3.17
N TYR A 645 11.22 -12.84 -3.78
CA TYR A 645 11.12 -13.92 -4.77
C TYR A 645 11.85 -15.20 -4.35
N LEU A 646 12.30 -15.23 -3.10
CA LEU A 646 13.06 -16.32 -2.51
C LEU A 646 12.11 -17.06 -1.57
N TYR A 647 11.54 -18.15 -2.08
CA TYR A 647 10.47 -18.88 -1.39
C TYR A 647 11.05 -19.83 -0.33
N ARG A 648 10.28 -20.16 0.71
CA ARG A 648 10.69 -21.19 1.69
C ARG A 648 10.84 -22.58 1.04
N SER A 649 10.16 -22.82 -0.08
CA SER A 649 10.38 -23.99 -0.94
C SER A 649 11.77 -23.99 -1.60
N ASP A 650 12.32 -22.82 -1.93
CA ASP A 650 13.66 -22.69 -2.49
C ASP A 650 14.71 -22.99 -1.40
N LEU A 651 14.45 -22.51 -0.17
CA LEU A 651 15.22 -22.90 1.02
C LEU A 651 15.14 -24.42 1.29
N HIS A 652 13.99 -25.06 1.06
CA HIS A 652 13.87 -26.52 1.16
C HIS A 652 14.79 -27.23 0.14
N PHE A 653 14.81 -26.78 -1.11
CA PHE A 653 15.71 -27.34 -2.13
C PHE A 653 17.18 -27.18 -1.76
N LEU A 654 17.59 -25.99 -1.30
CA LEU A 654 18.93 -25.72 -0.79
C LEU A 654 19.30 -26.61 0.40
N LYS A 655 18.37 -26.78 1.35
CA LYS A 655 18.54 -27.63 2.53
C LYS A 655 18.75 -29.10 2.16
N GLN A 656 17.95 -29.65 1.23
CA GLN A 656 18.12 -31.02 0.74
C GLN A 656 19.47 -31.22 0.04
N ARG A 657 19.91 -30.25 -0.76
CA ARG A 657 21.25 -30.28 -1.39
C ARG A 657 22.36 -30.27 -0.35
N ALA A 658 22.26 -29.38 0.63
CA ALA A 658 23.30 -29.20 1.65
C ALA A 658 23.42 -30.43 2.57
N LEU A 659 22.28 -31.09 2.88
CA LEU A 659 22.26 -32.42 3.51
C LEU A 659 22.98 -33.48 2.67
N SER A 660 22.65 -33.61 1.38
CA SER A 660 23.30 -34.56 0.46
C SER A 660 24.82 -34.31 0.26
N LEU A 661 25.30 -33.09 0.51
CA LEU A 661 26.72 -32.78 0.56
C LEU A 661 27.34 -33.13 1.93
N CYS A 662 26.65 -32.85 3.04
CA CYS A 662 27.04 -33.31 4.37
C CYS A 662 27.21 -34.85 4.41
N ASP A 663 26.24 -35.60 3.89
CA ASP A 663 26.29 -37.08 3.85
C ASP A 663 27.51 -37.62 3.07
N ARG A 664 28.03 -36.86 2.09
CA ARG A 664 29.19 -37.24 1.27
C ARG A 664 30.53 -36.72 1.78
N LEU A 665 30.55 -35.53 2.38
CA LEU A 665 31.78 -34.80 2.76
C LEU A 665 32.13 -34.95 4.25
N GLY A 666 31.23 -35.50 5.06
CA GLY A 666 31.51 -35.92 6.43
C GLY A 666 31.29 -34.86 7.51
N SER A 667 31.46 -35.29 8.76
CA SER A 667 30.93 -34.63 9.97
C SER A 667 31.51 -33.24 10.27
N GLU A 668 32.68 -32.89 9.75
CA GLU A 668 33.26 -31.54 9.90
C GLU A 668 32.53 -30.52 9.01
N PHE A 669 32.33 -30.85 7.73
CA PHE A 669 31.55 -30.01 6.82
C PHE A 669 30.10 -29.88 7.28
N CYS A 670 29.48 -30.96 7.78
CA CYS A 670 28.15 -30.93 8.39
C CYS A 670 28.04 -29.94 9.56
N ARG A 671 29.04 -29.90 10.46
CA ARG A 671 29.07 -28.99 11.62
C ARG A 671 29.23 -27.52 11.18
N GLN A 672 30.10 -27.26 10.21
CA GLN A 672 30.28 -25.91 9.66
C GLN A 672 29.02 -25.43 8.94
N LEU A 673 28.39 -26.29 8.13
CA LEU A 673 27.11 -26.02 7.46
C LEU A 673 25.97 -25.71 8.47
N ALA A 674 25.87 -26.48 9.55
CA ALA A 674 24.89 -26.24 10.62
C ALA A 674 25.13 -24.89 11.32
N MET A 675 26.39 -24.48 11.48
CA MET A 675 26.75 -23.17 12.03
C MET A 675 26.27 -22.03 11.12
N GLU A 676 26.37 -22.16 9.80
CA GLU A 676 25.85 -21.15 8.85
C GLU A 676 24.32 -20.99 8.94
N PHE A 677 23.57 -22.09 8.96
CA PHE A 677 22.11 -22.03 9.16
C PHE A 677 21.73 -21.35 10.48
N LYS A 678 22.48 -21.62 11.56
CA LYS A 678 22.26 -21.06 12.89
C LYS A 678 22.59 -19.56 12.94
N LEU A 679 23.68 -19.12 12.30
CA LEU A 679 24.06 -17.70 12.17
C LEU A 679 23.02 -16.91 11.37
N ALA A 680 22.49 -17.51 10.30
CA ALA A 680 21.41 -16.94 9.48
C ALA A 680 20.03 -16.94 10.17
N LYS A 681 19.90 -17.47 11.39
CA LYS A 681 18.63 -17.64 12.13
C LYS A 681 17.58 -18.47 11.37
N VAL A 682 18.02 -19.41 10.55
CA VAL A 682 17.16 -20.31 9.76
C VAL A 682 16.92 -21.62 10.50
N ILE A 683 15.71 -22.18 10.39
CA ILE A 683 15.32 -23.43 11.08
C ILE A 683 16.09 -24.64 10.51
N MET A 684 17.03 -25.15 11.29
CA MET A 684 17.87 -26.31 10.96
C MET A 684 17.06 -27.61 10.72
N PRO A 685 17.56 -28.56 9.91
CA PRO A 685 17.06 -29.94 9.89
C PRO A 685 17.34 -30.64 11.23
N PRO A 686 16.42 -31.50 11.73
CA PRO A 686 16.72 -32.40 12.86
C PRO A 686 17.96 -33.25 12.62
N GLU A 687 18.19 -33.68 11.37
CA GLU A 687 19.28 -34.57 10.97
C GLU A 687 20.69 -33.94 11.17
N LEU A 688 20.81 -32.61 11.16
CA LEU A 688 22.08 -31.91 11.45
C LEU A 688 22.27 -31.56 12.94
N THR A 689 21.39 -32.03 13.83
CA THR A 689 21.45 -31.69 15.26
C THR A 689 21.95 -32.80 16.19
N SER A 690 22.16 -34.02 15.67
CA SER A 690 22.74 -35.12 16.46
C SER A 690 24.28 -35.00 16.53
N PRO A 691 24.90 -35.05 17.73
CA PRO A 691 26.35 -35.19 17.84
C PRO A 691 26.80 -36.53 17.28
N ALA A 692 28.09 -36.62 16.91
CA ALA A 692 28.67 -37.86 16.39
C ALA A 692 28.61 -38.98 17.45
N PRO A 693 28.49 -40.26 17.05
CA PRO A 693 28.28 -41.38 17.98
C PRO A 693 29.39 -41.56 19.04
N GLU A 694 30.58 -40.99 18.85
CA GLU A 694 31.66 -40.99 19.84
C GLU A 694 31.42 -40.03 21.01
N GLU A 695 30.77 -38.88 20.80
CA GLU A 695 30.43 -37.92 21.86
C GLU A 695 29.28 -38.41 22.74
N ALA A 696 28.35 -39.19 22.17
CA ALA A 696 27.22 -39.78 22.89
C ALA A 696 27.66 -40.74 24.01
N ASN A 697 28.74 -41.52 23.79
CA ASN A 697 29.29 -42.42 24.82
C ASN A 697 29.92 -41.65 25.98
N GLN A 698 30.62 -40.54 25.72
CA GLN A 698 31.22 -39.72 26.78
C GLN A 698 30.16 -38.97 27.61
N GLN A 699 29.04 -38.55 27.00
CA GLN A 699 27.91 -37.98 27.74
C GLN A 699 27.12 -39.04 28.53
N ALA A 700 26.99 -40.28 28.02
CA ALA A 700 26.36 -41.37 28.76
C ALA A 700 27.12 -41.70 30.06
N ASP A 701 28.45 -41.77 30.02
CA ASP A 701 29.28 -42.04 31.20
C ASP A 701 29.24 -40.90 32.23
N MET A 702 29.18 -39.63 31.81
CA MET A 702 28.98 -38.52 32.75
C MET A 702 27.58 -38.50 33.38
N LEU A 703 26.53 -38.86 32.63
CA LEU A 703 25.15 -38.89 33.15
C LEU A 703 24.89 -40.08 34.08
N ALA A 704 25.64 -41.18 33.94
CA ALA A 704 25.57 -42.32 34.85
C ALA A 704 26.01 -41.98 36.30
N ILE A 705 26.83 -40.94 36.48
CA ILE A 705 27.39 -40.55 37.78
C ILE A 705 26.43 -39.68 38.61
N SER A 706 25.49 -38.94 37.99
CA SER A 706 24.57 -38.05 38.72
C SER A 706 23.21 -38.65 39.09
N ALA A 707 22.87 -39.84 38.58
CA ALA A 707 21.55 -40.47 38.74
C ALA A 707 21.37 -41.28 40.05
N ARG A 708 22.09 -40.95 41.13
CA ARG A 708 21.92 -41.55 42.47
C ARG A 708 21.12 -40.65 43.42
N GLU A 709 19.88 -40.30 43.05
CA GLU A 709 18.82 -39.98 44.01
C GLU A 709 17.44 -40.02 43.32
N LYS A 710 16.53 -40.86 43.84
CA LYS A 710 15.13 -40.94 43.39
C LYS A 710 14.21 -40.43 44.49
N PRO A 711 13.12 -39.74 44.11
CA PRO A 711 11.83 -40.00 44.71
C PRO A 711 10.84 -40.59 43.69
N VAL A 712 10.05 -41.55 44.17
CA VAL A 712 9.01 -42.26 43.43
C VAL A 712 7.72 -41.46 43.44
N PHE A 713 7.02 -41.31 42.32
CA PHE A 713 5.54 -41.26 42.35
C PHE A 713 4.84 -41.85 41.10
N ARG A 714 3.92 -42.76 41.42
CA ARG A 714 2.94 -43.54 40.65
C ARG A 714 2.51 -43.03 39.26
N THR A 715 2.58 -43.94 38.30
CA THR A 715 1.71 -43.98 37.12
C THR A 715 0.25 -44.32 37.49
N LEU A 716 -0.70 -43.71 36.77
CA LEU A 716 -2.07 -44.21 36.65
C LEU A 716 -2.40 -44.34 35.17
N THR A 717 -2.60 -45.58 34.73
CA THR A 717 -3.11 -45.95 33.41
C THR A 717 -4.62 -45.76 33.37
N VAL A 718 -5.15 -45.31 32.23
CA VAL A 718 -6.57 -45.48 31.88
C VAL A 718 -6.63 -46.04 30.46
N THR A 719 -7.33 -47.16 30.33
CA THR A 719 -7.57 -47.90 29.09
C THR A 719 -8.74 -47.30 28.29
N GLY A 720 -8.91 -47.70 27.03
CA GLY A 720 -10.19 -47.53 26.31
C GLY A 720 -11.32 -48.35 26.95
N GLU A 721 -12.54 -48.42 26.43
CA GLU A 721 -13.17 -48.10 25.13
C GLU A 721 -14.68 -47.81 25.40
N PRO A 722 -15.55 -47.50 24.41
CA PRO A 722 -15.31 -47.22 22.99
C PRO A 722 -15.69 -45.79 22.54
#